data_AF-A0A956JD01-F1
#
_entry.id   AF-A0A956JD01-F1
#
_cell.length_a   1.000
_cell.length_b   1.000
_cell.length_c   1.000
_cell.angle_alpha   90.00
_cell.angle_beta   90.00
_cell.angle_gamma   90.00
#
_symmetry.space_group_name_H-M   'P 1'
#
loop_
_entity.id
_entity.type
_entity.pdbx_description
1 polymer ?
#
loop_
_entity_poly.entity_id
_entity_poly.type
_entity_poly.pdbx_seq_one_letter_code
_entity_poly.pdbx_strand_id
1 'polypeptide(L)'
;MRRSQGVVDPRALAVAMLLAAAPGCATIEGELPVPRPRAPSEASTTGWLAGAAEIDLTPPPGYAMGGHSVEGAVALGVWTRLRAQAIYLEDARGVPLVLVACDLWAVEAGLVDRIAERLREHPGLEHVGREHLVVAATHTHHSPGSFSSARIYSRFAAPEGGHDPELFEALAGRIAAAVAEAAAARRPARIVRHTVAVPALARNRSVVAWLADPEASELLIANAALPGCPEQPSAMGVDPCHAVLPLLDALHVVEAEGGRTIAVAGNFAMHPTAMPNETELYHADVFGVASTRAQAWLERAEHDEPGPPGAPPIVALFNGAEGDVSPNWDPQGRVSTVELGHALGESLVAALDEPGHEVRGEIEVAFAWRPIAGQRFVDPDGAEQRTGRRALSGKAQFGGAEDGRTRLYDRGFREGRRRRRPRANGQGHKRPAIPWPFSWTAPPPGVTPRAVPLQVARVGDVPLVTLPGEATTVLGMRIADEVAAVWPGDPEVMRLGLAGGYLSYLTTPQEHAMQHYEGASSLYGEQAGTLVGVQLAELARSGAVERPERYHYPSLRRRRWAMDHSRRRALPGLEDRLALQLDTGPLPGLPRFYTWDDAPRWPTDDPRALGSPRARVERYDERAGWLPLAPDGVPIDDHAGALALMLTHVDGSRWRWGVWWLDPGAPMHEPLRFHLDTVGEGPVCSESFTLSQWYRPQGPSWLEPAPCGEAPPG
;
A
#
# COMPACT_ATOMS: atom_id res chain seq x y z
N MET A 1 -9.91 31.49 -37.72
CA MET A 1 -9.91 32.47 -36.61
C MET A 1 -9.00 31.96 -35.50
N ARG A 2 -7.85 32.62 -35.25
CA ARG A 2 -6.90 32.28 -34.19
C ARG A 2 -7.53 32.61 -32.83
N ARG A 3 -7.85 31.61 -32.02
CA ARG A 3 -8.13 31.81 -30.59
C ARG A 3 -6.79 31.92 -29.87
N SER A 4 -6.56 33.06 -29.25
CA SER A 4 -5.45 33.31 -28.33
C SER A 4 -5.52 32.29 -27.19
N GLN A 5 -4.59 31.34 -27.16
CA GLN A 5 -4.29 30.59 -25.95
C GLN A 5 -3.73 31.58 -24.93
N GLY A 6 -4.50 31.89 -23.89
CA GLY A 6 -4.01 32.64 -22.75
C GLY A 6 -2.89 31.84 -22.10
N VAL A 7 -1.67 32.37 -22.15
CA VAL A 7 -0.53 31.86 -21.38
C VAL A 7 -0.84 32.13 -19.91
N VAL A 8 -1.35 31.12 -19.20
CA VAL A 8 -1.49 31.18 -17.75
C VAL A 8 -0.08 31.07 -17.16
N ASP A 9 0.34 32.08 -16.40
CA ASP A 9 1.64 32.08 -15.72
C ASP A 9 1.74 30.83 -14.82
N PRO A 10 2.76 29.97 -14.98
CA PRO A 10 2.96 28.80 -14.11
C PRO A 10 3.11 29.18 -12.62
N ARG A 11 3.46 30.44 -12.30
CA ARG A 11 3.45 30.96 -10.93
C ARG A 11 2.03 31.18 -10.39
N ALA A 12 1.07 31.54 -11.24
CA ALA A 12 -0.33 31.72 -10.86
C ALA A 12 -1.02 30.36 -10.61
N LEU A 13 -0.64 29.31 -11.34
CA LEU A 13 -1.17 27.96 -11.14
C LEU A 13 -0.73 27.37 -9.78
N ALA A 14 0.55 27.53 -9.41
CA ALA A 14 1.08 27.10 -8.11
C ALA A 14 0.48 27.87 -6.92
N VAL A 15 0.10 29.14 -7.13
CA VAL A 15 -0.56 29.98 -6.11
C VAL A 15 -2.06 29.67 -5.99
N ALA A 16 -2.74 29.35 -7.10
CA ALA A 16 -4.16 28.98 -7.10
C ALA A 16 -4.43 27.63 -6.42
N MET A 17 -3.47 26.70 -6.44
CA MET A 17 -3.58 25.40 -5.74
C MET A 17 -3.69 25.55 -4.20
N LEU A 18 -3.29 26.68 -3.63
CA LEU A 18 -3.17 26.89 -2.17
C LEU A 18 -4.21 27.86 -1.55
N LEU A 19 -5.00 28.61 -2.32
CA LEU A 19 -5.74 29.78 -1.78
C LEU A 19 -7.26 29.61 -1.50
N ALA A 20 -7.81 28.40 -1.44
CA ALA A 20 -9.21 28.21 -1.03
C ALA A 20 -9.33 27.75 0.43
N ALA A 21 -9.20 28.68 1.39
CA ALA A 21 -9.59 28.44 2.77
C ALA A 21 -11.05 28.91 2.97
N ALA A 22 -11.99 27.95 3.02
CA ALA A 22 -13.30 28.15 3.63
C ALA A 22 -13.27 27.48 5.03
N PRO A 23 -13.92 28.06 6.06
CA PRO A 23 -13.68 27.75 7.48
C PRO A 23 -14.36 26.47 8.01
N GLY A 24 -14.78 25.54 7.13
CA GLY A 24 -15.29 24.26 7.59
C GLY A 24 -14.14 23.29 7.85
N CYS A 25 -13.61 23.23 9.06
CA CYS A 25 -12.67 22.19 9.45
C CYS A 25 -13.44 20.92 9.85
N ALA A 26 -13.09 19.76 9.29
CA ALA A 26 -13.37 18.51 9.99
C ALA A 26 -12.22 18.25 10.98
N THR A 27 -12.55 17.52 12.04
CA THR A 27 -11.59 17.10 13.06
C THR A 27 -11.77 15.60 13.25
N ILE A 28 -10.64 14.89 13.34
CA ILE A 28 -10.59 13.49 13.76
C ILE A 28 -10.02 13.51 15.18
N GLU A 29 -10.83 13.12 16.16
CA GLU A 29 -10.46 13.14 17.57
C GLU A 29 -11.05 11.94 18.29
N GLY A 30 -10.38 11.52 19.36
CA GLY A 30 -10.77 10.36 20.16
C GLY A 30 -9.80 10.12 21.30
N GLU A 31 -9.91 8.96 21.94
CA GLU A 31 -9.11 8.58 23.11
C GLU A 31 -8.18 7.39 22.82
N LEU A 32 -6.97 7.44 23.37
CA LEU A 32 -5.99 6.34 23.38
C LEU A 32 -5.67 5.95 24.81
N PRO A 33 -6.57 5.22 25.49
CA PRO A 33 -6.30 4.79 26.86
C PRO A 33 -5.24 3.69 26.88
N VAL A 34 -4.69 3.49 28.09
CA VAL A 34 -3.73 2.42 28.35
C VAL A 34 -4.39 1.06 28.14
N PRO A 35 -3.81 0.15 27.33
CA PRO A 35 -4.33 -1.20 27.16
C PRO A 35 -4.28 -1.93 28.50
N ARG A 36 -5.27 -2.79 28.73
CA ARG A 36 -5.37 -3.61 29.93
C ARG A 36 -4.67 -4.94 29.66
N PRO A 37 -3.54 -5.25 30.33
CA PRO A 37 -2.85 -6.51 30.09
C PRO A 37 -3.77 -7.71 30.24
N ARG A 38 -3.66 -8.67 29.33
CA ARG A 38 -4.37 -9.94 29.43
C ARG A 38 -3.53 -10.91 30.24
N ALA A 39 -4.17 -11.71 31.09
CA ALA A 39 -3.48 -12.86 31.67
C ALA A 39 -3.09 -13.85 30.57
N PRO A 40 -1.92 -14.52 30.67
CA PRO A 40 -1.57 -15.61 29.77
C PRO A 40 -2.69 -16.65 29.73
N SER A 41 -3.01 -17.15 28.54
CA SER A 41 -3.91 -18.30 28.40
C SER A 41 -3.15 -19.60 28.63
N GLU A 42 -3.81 -20.68 29.04
CA GLU A 42 -3.13 -21.99 29.15
C GLU A 42 -2.44 -22.37 27.82
N ALA A 43 -3.06 -22.04 26.68
CA ALA A 43 -2.48 -22.26 25.35
C ALA A 43 -1.27 -21.35 25.02
N SER A 44 -1.11 -20.19 25.66
CA SER A 44 0.09 -19.34 25.49
C SER A 44 1.25 -19.80 26.38
N THR A 45 0.99 -20.55 27.46
CA THR A 45 2.06 -21.06 28.33
C THR A 45 3.01 -22.04 27.63
N THR A 46 2.66 -22.51 26.43
CA THR A 46 3.43 -23.45 25.62
C THR A 46 4.21 -22.81 24.45
N GLY A 47 4.09 -21.50 24.19
CA GLY A 47 4.81 -20.83 23.10
C GLY A 47 4.05 -19.67 22.45
N TRP A 48 4.30 -19.41 21.17
CA TRP A 48 3.62 -18.37 20.40
C TRP A 48 2.15 -18.74 20.15
N LEU A 49 1.25 -17.77 20.23
CA LEU A 49 -0.06 -17.84 19.61
C LEU A 49 -0.08 -16.94 18.38
N ALA A 50 -0.64 -17.44 17.28
CA ALA A 50 -0.82 -16.63 16.10
C ALA A 50 -2.14 -16.92 15.38
N GLY A 51 -2.69 -15.89 14.76
CA GLY A 51 -3.86 -15.99 13.88
C GLY A 51 -3.79 -14.92 12.82
N ALA A 52 -4.49 -15.14 11.70
CA ALA A 52 -4.48 -14.22 10.59
C ALA A 52 -5.87 -14.10 9.97
N ALA A 53 -6.13 -12.94 9.38
CA ALA A 53 -7.36 -12.65 8.67
C ALA A 53 -7.11 -11.61 7.59
N GLU A 54 -7.98 -11.61 6.59
CA GLU A 54 -7.99 -10.65 5.50
C GLU A 54 -9.40 -10.06 5.36
N ILE A 55 -9.48 -8.75 5.12
CA ILE A 55 -10.74 -8.07 4.83
C ILE A 55 -10.56 -7.12 3.65
N ASP A 56 -11.66 -6.90 2.93
CA ASP A 56 -11.72 -6.02 1.76
C ASP A 56 -11.88 -4.55 2.15
N LEU A 57 -10.97 -3.71 1.69
CA LEU A 57 -10.97 -2.26 1.85
C LEU A 57 -11.57 -1.52 0.65
N THR A 58 -11.92 -2.24 -0.43
CA THR A 58 -12.33 -1.63 -1.70
C THR A 58 -13.59 -0.77 -1.51
N PRO A 59 -13.50 0.54 -1.76
CA PRO A 59 -14.66 1.43 -1.68
C PRO A 59 -15.56 1.27 -2.92
N PRO A 60 -16.78 1.83 -2.89
CA PRO A 60 -17.55 2.08 -4.11
C PRO A 60 -16.75 2.95 -5.10
N PRO A 61 -16.81 2.68 -6.41
CA PRO A 61 -16.18 3.53 -7.41
C PRO A 61 -16.60 4.99 -7.29
N GLY A 62 -15.68 5.90 -7.63
CA GLY A 62 -15.90 7.33 -7.64
C GLY A 62 -14.90 8.13 -6.80
N TYR A 63 -14.06 7.52 -5.97
CA TYR A 63 -13.03 8.32 -5.30
C TYR A 63 -11.87 8.65 -6.25
N ALA A 64 -11.37 9.88 -6.11
CA ALA A 64 -10.04 10.24 -6.59
C ALA A 64 -8.99 9.40 -5.86
N MET A 65 -8.06 8.81 -6.62
CA MET A 65 -7.04 7.92 -6.07
C MET A 65 -5.85 8.71 -5.51
N GLY A 66 -5.27 8.22 -4.42
CA GLY A 66 -4.15 8.83 -3.72
C GLY A 66 -2.80 8.33 -4.22
N GLY A 67 -1.76 9.16 -4.17
CA GLY A 67 -0.39 8.80 -4.56
C GLY A 67 0.16 9.74 -5.63
N HIS A 68 -0.42 9.73 -6.83
CA HIS A 68 0.00 10.59 -7.96
C HIS A 68 -0.45 12.05 -7.87
N SER A 69 -0.99 12.48 -6.72
CA SER A 69 -1.45 13.85 -6.49
C SER A 69 -2.38 14.32 -7.61
N VAL A 70 -2.13 15.49 -8.20
CA VAL A 70 -2.98 16.09 -9.24
C VAL A 70 -2.97 15.39 -10.59
N GLU A 71 -2.07 14.44 -10.82
CA GLU A 71 -2.01 13.64 -12.04
C GLU A 71 -2.66 12.26 -11.85
N GLY A 72 -3.17 11.94 -10.65
CA GLY A 72 -3.92 10.71 -10.42
C GLY A 72 -5.31 10.72 -11.07
N ALA A 73 -5.90 9.54 -11.22
CA ALA A 73 -7.23 9.36 -11.78
C ALA A 73 -8.33 9.21 -10.71
N VAL A 74 -9.57 9.09 -11.18
CA VAL A 74 -10.73 8.69 -10.37
C VAL A 74 -11.04 7.24 -10.71
N ALA A 75 -11.18 6.39 -9.69
CA ALA A 75 -11.56 5.00 -9.92
C ALA A 75 -13.03 4.90 -10.35
N LEU A 76 -13.28 4.23 -11.47
CA LEU A 76 -14.61 3.95 -12.03
C LEU A 76 -14.90 2.44 -12.05
N GLY A 77 -14.05 1.66 -11.39
CA GLY A 77 -14.12 0.22 -11.29
C GLY A 77 -12.98 -0.35 -10.44
N VAL A 78 -12.77 -1.65 -10.54
CA VAL A 78 -11.82 -2.46 -9.77
C VAL A 78 -11.13 -3.43 -10.74
N TRP A 79 -9.81 -3.51 -10.68
CA TRP A 79 -9.04 -4.59 -11.33
C TRP A 79 -8.59 -5.63 -10.29
N THR A 80 -7.98 -5.20 -9.19
CA THR A 80 -7.78 -6.06 -8.01
C THR A 80 -8.40 -5.43 -6.79
N ARG A 81 -8.88 -6.26 -5.86
CA ARG A 81 -9.38 -5.78 -4.58
C ARG A 81 -8.26 -5.18 -3.74
N LEU A 82 -8.62 -4.16 -2.97
CA LEU A 82 -7.77 -3.58 -1.93
C LEU A 82 -8.07 -4.31 -0.62
N ARG A 83 -7.05 -4.70 0.14
CA ARG A 83 -7.22 -5.54 1.34
C ARG A 83 -6.50 -4.97 2.55
N ALA A 84 -6.93 -5.40 3.73
CA ALA A 84 -6.14 -5.35 4.95
C ALA A 84 -5.88 -6.79 5.40
N GLN A 85 -4.61 -7.14 5.49
CA GLN A 85 -4.11 -8.46 5.86
C GLN A 85 -3.49 -8.34 7.26
N ALA A 86 -4.17 -8.88 8.26
CA ALA A 86 -3.79 -8.77 9.66
C ALA A 86 -3.20 -10.09 10.17
N ILE A 87 -2.05 -10.01 10.82
CA ILE A 87 -1.38 -11.12 11.49
C ILE A 87 -1.27 -10.74 12.97
N TYR A 88 -2.02 -11.46 13.80
CA TYR A 88 -1.98 -11.32 15.26
C TYR A 88 -0.95 -12.30 15.81
N LEU A 89 0.01 -11.78 16.57
CA LEU A 89 1.00 -12.55 17.33
C LEU A 89 0.79 -12.28 18.82
N GLU A 90 1.00 -13.30 19.64
CA GLU A 90 1.00 -13.18 21.10
C GLU A 90 2.06 -14.09 21.71
N ASP A 91 2.88 -13.53 22.60
CA ASP A 91 3.93 -14.27 23.30
C ASP A 91 3.38 -15.08 24.50
N ALA A 92 4.25 -15.86 25.14
CA ALA A 92 3.84 -16.70 26.27
C ALA A 92 3.35 -15.90 27.49
N ARG A 93 3.67 -14.60 27.58
CA ARG A 93 3.21 -13.69 28.64
C ARG A 93 1.86 -13.05 28.31
N GLY A 94 1.32 -13.29 27.11
CA GLY A 94 0.07 -12.69 26.64
C GLY A 94 0.24 -11.29 26.03
N VAL A 95 1.47 -10.87 25.71
CA VAL A 95 1.74 -9.58 25.06
C VAL A 95 1.43 -9.69 23.57
N PRO A 96 0.57 -8.83 23.00
CA PRO A 96 0.23 -8.90 21.58
C PRO A 96 1.18 -8.06 20.72
N LEU A 97 1.35 -8.45 19.47
CA LEU A 97 1.83 -7.59 18.38
C LEU A 97 1.01 -7.92 17.14
N VAL A 98 0.48 -6.90 16.46
CA VAL A 98 -0.34 -7.08 15.27
C VAL A 98 0.33 -6.38 14.09
N LEU A 99 0.67 -7.16 13.08
CA LEU A 99 1.21 -6.68 11.82
C LEU A 99 0.06 -6.59 10.81
N VAL A 100 -0.16 -5.41 10.22
CA VAL A 100 -1.24 -5.20 9.24
C VAL A 100 -0.70 -4.53 7.98
N ALA A 101 -0.76 -5.23 6.85
CA ALA A 101 -0.52 -4.64 5.53
C ALA A 101 -1.85 -4.20 4.92
N CYS A 102 -1.92 -2.95 4.47
CA CYS A 102 -3.11 -2.36 3.86
C CYS A 102 -2.82 -1.91 2.43
N ASP A 103 -3.66 -2.31 1.48
CA ASP A 103 -3.64 -1.81 0.09
C ASP A 103 -4.16 -0.37 0.01
N LEU A 104 -3.35 0.54 0.51
CA LEU A 104 -3.59 1.98 0.60
C LEU A 104 -2.35 2.75 0.13
N TRP A 105 -2.54 3.99 -0.29
CA TRP A 105 -1.47 4.88 -0.70
C TRP A 105 -0.63 5.35 0.50
N ALA A 106 -1.18 5.38 1.71
CA ALA A 106 -0.45 5.65 2.94
C ALA A 106 -1.29 5.23 4.15
N VAL A 107 -0.60 4.92 5.26
CA VAL A 107 -1.23 4.79 6.58
C VAL A 107 -0.78 5.96 7.45
N GLU A 108 -1.72 6.86 7.75
CA GLU A 108 -1.45 8.01 8.60
C GLU A 108 -1.77 7.74 10.06
N ALA A 109 -1.11 8.46 10.97
CA ALA A 109 -1.24 8.26 12.40
C ALA A 109 -2.69 8.31 12.91
N GLY A 110 -3.52 9.22 12.37
CA GLY A 110 -4.92 9.32 12.78
C GLY A 110 -5.75 8.08 12.43
N LEU A 111 -5.43 7.37 11.33
CA LEU A 111 -6.09 6.12 10.99
C LEU A 111 -5.73 5.03 12.01
N VAL A 112 -4.45 4.90 12.36
CA VAL A 112 -3.99 3.89 13.33
C VAL A 112 -4.53 4.15 14.73
N ASP A 113 -4.57 5.42 15.15
CA ASP A 113 -5.14 5.80 16.44
C ASP A 113 -6.64 5.47 16.50
N ARG A 114 -7.38 5.72 15.41
CA ARG A 114 -8.81 5.36 15.32
C ARG A 114 -9.03 3.84 15.32
N ILE A 115 -8.14 3.07 14.70
CA ILE A 115 -8.17 1.59 14.76
C ILE A 115 -7.97 1.12 16.20
N ALA A 116 -6.95 1.63 16.90
CA ALA A 116 -6.68 1.29 18.30
C ALA A 116 -7.89 1.61 19.21
N GLU A 117 -8.52 2.77 19.00
CA GLU A 117 -9.71 3.15 19.75
C GLU A 117 -10.89 2.18 19.53
N ARG A 118 -11.12 1.76 18.28
CA ARG A 118 -12.17 0.78 17.93
C ARG A 118 -11.89 -0.61 18.50
N LEU A 119 -10.64 -1.07 18.49
CA LEU A 119 -10.27 -2.38 19.03
C LEU A 119 -10.52 -2.48 20.53
N ARG A 120 -10.32 -1.40 21.27
CA ARG A 120 -10.66 -1.35 22.70
C ARG A 120 -12.14 -1.57 22.98
N GLU A 121 -13.02 -1.17 22.05
CA GLU A 121 -14.46 -1.38 22.18
C GLU A 121 -14.87 -2.84 21.88
N HIS A 122 -13.97 -3.62 21.28
CA HIS A 122 -14.18 -5.03 21.00
C HIS A 122 -13.88 -5.89 22.24
N PRO A 123 -14.84 -6.69 22.74
CA PRO A 123 -14.59 -7.57 23.88
C PRO A 123 -13.42 -8.51 23.62
N GLY A 124 -12.50 -8.61 24.58
CA GLY A 124 -11.35 -9.51 24.52
C GLY A 124 -10.12 -8.97 23.78
N LEU A 125 -10.15 -7.72 23.31
CA LEU A 125 -9.02 -7.01 22.68
C LEU A 125 -8.56 -5.78 23.46
N GLU A 126 -8.98 -5.65 24.72
CA GLU A 126 -8.62 -4.51 25.58
C GLU A 126 -7.11 -4.43 25.87
N HIS A 127 -6.37 -5.53 25.64
CA HIS A 127 -4.91 -5.61 25.74
C HIS A 127 -4.18 -5.12 24.48
N VAL A 128 -4.88 -4.93 23.37
CA VAL A 128 -4.30 -4.44 22.11
C VAL A 128 -4.35 -2.92 22.06
N GLY A 129 -3.26 -2.29 22.49
CA GLY A 129 -3.05 -0.84 22.41
C GLY A 129 -2.36 -0.35 21.12
N ARG A 130 -2.30 0.97 20.94
CA ARG A 130 -1.65 1.64 19.79
C ARG A 130 -0.18 1.25 19.57
N GLU A 131 0.53 0.95 20.65
CA GLU A 131 1.94 0.49 20.66
C GLU A 131 2.12 -0.94 20.17
N HIS A 132 1.04 -1.72 20.09
CA HIS A 132 1.05 -3.10 19.61
C HIS A 132 0.61 -3.20 18.13
N LEU A 133 0.22 -2.10 17.51
CA LEU A 133 -0.28 -2.06 16.13
C LEU A 133 0.80 -1.54 15.19
N VAL A 134 1.33 -2.42 14.34
CA VAL A 134 2.19 -2.06 13.21
C VAL A 134 1.34 -2.12 11.94
N VAL A 135 0.73 -0.99 11.59
CA VAL A 135 -0.14 -0.86 10.42
C VAL A 135 0.62 -0.10 9.34
N ALA A 136 0.80 -0.74 8.18
CA ALA A 136 1.57 -0.22 7.05
C ALA A 136 0.74 -0.20 5.77
N ALA A 137 1.05 0.73 4.89
CA ALA A 137 0.53 0.73 3.53
C ALA A 137 1.45 -0.12 2.62
N THR A 138 0.88 -0.86 1.68
CA THR A 138 1.64 -1.40 0.53
C THR A 138 2.17 -0.28 -0.35
N HIS A 139 1.53 0.90 -0.29
CA HIS A 139 1.79 2.12 -1.03
C HIS A 139 1.19 2.15 -2.44
N THR A 140 0.18 1.32 -2.74
CA THR A 140 -0.51 1.40 -4.04
C THR A 140 -1.06 2.80 -4.30
N HIS A 141 -0.76 3.34 -5.48
CA HIS A 141 -1.25 4.64 -5.94
C HIS A 141 -2.68 4.59 -6.50
N HIS A 142 -3.34 3.44 -6.39
CA HIS A 142 -4.64 3.16 -6.98
C HIS A 142 -5.65 2.73 -5.90
N SER A 143 -5.58 3.44 -4.77
CA SER A 143 -6.48 3.36 -3.61
C SER A 143 -7.12 4.73 -3.33
N PRO A 144 -8.25 4.84 -2.61
CA PRO A 144 -8.94 6.12 -2.43
C PRO A 144 -8.09 7.14 -1.63
N GLY A 145 -7.95 8.39 -2.09
CA GLY A 145 -7.09 9.37 -1.41
C GLY A 145 -7.76 10.24 -0.33
N SER A 146 -9.10 10.22 -0.23
CA SER A 146 -9.87 11.20 0.57
C SER A 146 -10.03 10.85 2.06
N PHE A 147 -9.17 10.02 2.65
CA PHE A 147 -9.27 9.63 4.08
C PHE A 147 -8.22 10.27 4.99
N SER A 148 -7.28 11.02 4.42
CA SER A 148 -6.14 11.57 5.14
C SER A 148 -6.50 12.37 6.41
N SER A 149 -5.72 12.14 7.48
CA SER A 149 -5.78 12.81 8.77
C SER A 149 -4.98 14.12 8.81
N ALA A 150 -3.92 14.25 8.00
CA ALA A 150 -3.12 15.45 7.90
C ALA A 150 -3.59 16.35 6.74
N ARG A 151 -3.89 17.62 7.04
CA ARG A 151 -4.46 18.57 6.06
C ARG A 151 -3.66 18.70 4.76
N ILE A 152 -2.34 18.57 4.80
CA ILE A 152 -1.52 18.62 3.58
C ILE A 152 -1.91 17.49 2.61
N TYR A 153 -2.08 16.27 3.11
CA TYR A 153 -2.39 15.12 2.28
C TYR A 153 -3.88 15.05 1.95
N SER A 154 -4.77 15.47 2.86
CA SER A 154 -6.18 15.67 2.49
C SER A 154 -6.33 16.68 1.33
N ARG A 155 -5.35 17.58 1.11
CA ARG A 155 -5.38 18.54 -0.01
C ARG A 155 -4.78 17.97 -1.29
N PHE A 156 -3.65 17.27 -1.16
CA PHE A 156 -2.71 17.03 -2.26
C PHE A 156 -2.42 15.56 -2.55
N ALA A 157 -2.91 14.61 -1.75
CA ALA A 157 -2.68 13.19 -2.02
C ALA A 157 -3.36 12.71 -3.31
N ALA A 158 -4.48 13.33 -3.70
CA ALA A 158 -5.32 12.96 -4.84
C ALA A 158 -5.62 14.20 -5.72
N PRO A 159 -6.13 14.02 -6.97
CA PRO A 159 -6.46 15.15 -7.84
C PRO A 159 -7.57 16.03 -7.31
N GLU A 160 -8.36 15.51 -6.38
CA GLU A 160 -9.41 16.24 -5.73
C GLU A 160 -9.25 16.16 -4.21
N GLY A 161 -8.87 17.28 -3.60
CA GLY A 161 -8.72 17.36 -2.15
C GLY A 161 -10.05 17.28 -1.38
N GLY A 162 -9.98 16.79 -0.15
CA GLY A 162 -11.09 16.64 0.77
C GLY A 162 -10.79 15.59 1.83
N HIS A 163 -11.62 15.56 2.87
CA HIS A 163 -11.65 14.45 3.82
C HIS A 163 -13.08 13.90 3.86
N ASP A 164 -13.23 12.63 3.53
CA ASP A 164 -14.48 11.89 3.63
C ASP A 164 -14.52 11.10 4.95
N PRO A 165 -15.31 11.55 5.93
CA PRO A 165 -15.39 10.87 7.22
C PRO A 165 -16.01 9.48 7.12
N GLU A 166 -16.87 9.20 6.12
CA GLU A 166 -17.45 7.86 5.96
C GLU A 166 -16.40 6.85 5.50
N LEU A 167 -15.60 7.24 4.50
CA LEU A 167 -14.45 6.47 4.04
C LEU A 167 -13.46 6.22 5.19
N PHE A 168 -13.09 7.26 5.93
CA PHE A 168 -12.16 7.14 7.05
C PHE A 168 -12.66 6.17 8.13
N GLU A 169 -13.92 6.32 8.56
CA GLU A 169 -14.49 5.48 9.61
C GLU A 169 -14.64 4.02 9.20
N ALA A 170 -14.97 3.75 7.93
CA ALA A 170 -15.10 2.38 7.46
C ALA A 170 -13.76 1.73 7.14
N LEU A 171 -12.73 2.46 6.69
CA LEU A 171 -11.37 1.93 6.65
C LEU A 171 -10.92 1.56 8.07
N ALA A 172 -11.09 2.45 9.05
CA ALA A 172 -10.75 2.16 10.45
C ALA A 172 -11.54 0.97 11.01
N GLY A 173 -12.84 0.90 10.73
CA GLY A 173 -13.73 -0.19 11.16
C GLY A 173 -13.36 -1.54 10.55
N ARG A 174 -13.08 -1.59 9.24
CA ARG A 174 -12.68 -2.81 8.54
C ARG A 174 -11.32 -3.30 9.00
N ILE A 175 -10.33 -2.40 9.11
CA ILE A 175 -9.00 -2.79 9.60
C ILE A 175 -9.09 -3.31 11.04
N ALA A 176 -9.87 -2.66 11.92
CA ALA A 176 -10.13 -3.18 13.26
C ALA A 176 -10.82 -4.56 13.24
N ALA A 177 -11.76 -4.79 12.32
CA ALA A 177 -12.40 -6.09 12.14
C ALA A 177 -11.39 -7.16 11.68
N ALA A 178 -10.49 -6.88 10.73
CA ALA A 178 -9.42 -7.81 10.34
C ALA A 178 -8.54 -8.19 11.54
N VAL A 179 -8.16 -7.21 12.37
CA VAL A 179 -7.38 -7.50 13.59
C VAL A 179 -8.18 -8.36 14.58
N ALA A 180 -9.47 -8.08 14.76
CA ALA A 180 -10.33 -8.88 15.64
C ALA A 180 -10.51 -10.32 15.14
N GLU A 181 -10.69 -10.50 13.83
CA GLU A 181 -10.80 -11.82 13.20
C GLU A 181 -9.48 -12.60 13.29
N ALA A 182 -8.34 -11.95 13.05
CA ALA A 182 -7.02 -12.56 13.23
C ALA A 182 -6.79 -12.99 14.69
N ALA A 183 -7.15 -12.15 15.65
CA ALA A 183 -7.04 -12.48 17.08
C ALA A 183 -7.99 -13.61 17.49
N ALA A 184 -9.19 -13.69 16.89
CA ALA A 184 -10.14 -14.79 17.12
C ALA A 184 -9.67 -16.12 16.52
N ALA A 185 -8.93 -16.07 15.41
CA ALA A 185 -8.33 -17.22 14.75
C ALA A 185 -6.99 -17.68 15.38
N ARG A 186 -6.60 -17.11 16.52
CA ARG A 186 -5.31 -17.42 17.16
C ARG A 186 -5.23 -18.88 17.63
N ARG A 187 -4.08 -19.49 17.40
CA ARG A 187 -3.75 -20.88 17.76
C ARG A 187 -2.25 -21.04 18.02
N PRO A 188 -1.80 -22.12 18.69
CA PRO A 188 -0.39 -22.37 18.91
C PRO A 188 0.41 -22.35 17.60
N ALA A 189 1.52 -21.63 17.60
CA ALA A 189 2.32 -21.37 16.41
C ALA A 189 3.83 -21.47 16.67
N ARG A 190 4.59 -21.59 15.58
CA ARG A 190 6.03 -21.30 15.52
C ARG A 190 6.24 -20.22 14.47
N ILE A 191 7.31 -19.45 14.63
CA ILE A 191 7.68 -18.38 13.71
C ILE A 191 9.09 -18.68 13.21
N VAL A 192 9.28 -18.65 11.90
CA VAL A 192 10.59 -18.85 11.25
C VAL A 192 10.86 -17.62 10.39
N ARG A 193 12.06 -17.03 10.53
CA ARG A 193 12.51 -15.91 9.68
C ARG A 193 13.31 -16.45 8.52
N HIS A 194 13.00 -15.97 7.32
CA HIS A 194 13.73 -16.26 6.09
C HIS A 194 14.22 -14.94 5.50
N THR A 195 15.49 -14.87 5.13
CA THR A 195 16.09 -13.69 4.50
C THR A 195 16.81 -14.13 3.24
N VAL A 196 16.39 -13.60 2.08
CA VAL A 196 16.99 -13.90 0.78
C VAL A 196 17.17 -12.64 -0.06
N ALA A 197 18.12 -12.68 -1.00
CA ALA A 197 18.27 -11.63 -2.00
C ALA A 197 17.37 -11.93 -3.22
N VAL A 198 16.53 -10.97 -3.61
CA VAL A 198 15.63 -11.04 -4.77
C VAL A 198 15.98 -9.90 -5.74
N PRO A 199 16.89 -10.16 -6.70
CA PRO A 199 17.39 -9.15 -7.62
C PRO A 199 16.44 -8.86 -8.77
N ALA A 200 16.68 -7.76 -9.48
CA ALA A 200 16.03 -7.39 -10.76
C ALA A 200 14.49 -7.21 -10.75
N LEU A 201 13.83 -7.26 -9.59
CA LEU A 201 12.41 -6.89 -9.46
C LEU A 201 12.20 -5.39 -9.25
N ALA A 202 13.19 -4.71 -8.70
CA ALA A 202 13.14 -3.31 -8.34
C ALA A 202 14.42 -2.58 -8.76
N ARG A 203 14.30 -1.28 -9.01
CA ARG A 203 15.37 -0.43 -9.54
C ARG A 203 15.38 0.92 -8.86
N ASN A 204 16.57 1.49 -8.69
CA ASN A 204 16.70 2.84 -8.14
C ASN A 204 16.31 3.88 -9.18
N ARG A 205 15.34 4.75 -8.85
CA ARG A 205 14.86 5.84 -9.74
C ARG A 205 15.66 7.14 -9.60
N SER A 206 16.59 7.19 -8.65
CA SER A 206 17.37 8.37 -8.25
C SER A 206 18.87 8.07 -8.06
N VAL A 207 19.45 7.22 -8.91
CA VAL A 207 20.86 6.76 -8.86
C VAL A 207 21.87 7.89 -8.64
N VAL A 208 21.67 9.07 -9.25
CA VAL A 208 22.59 10.21 -9.10
C VAL A 208 22.57 10.78 -7.68
N ALA A 209 21.41 10.78 -7.02
CA ALA A 209 21.29 11.20 -5.63
C ALA A 209 21.86 10.13 -4.69
N TRP A 210 21.55 8.86 -4.96
CA TRP A 210 22.06 7.70 -4.22
C TRP A 210 23.60 7.61 -4.25
N LEU A 211 24.23 7.85 -5.40
CA LEU A 211 25.71 7.90 -5.55
C LEU A 211 26.38 9.02 -4.72
N ALA A 212 25.62 9.96 -4.15
CA ALA A 212 26.17 10.95 -3.24
C ALA A 212 26.48 10.37 -1.85
N ASP A 213 25.90 9.23 -1.50
CA ASP A 213 26.16 8.52 -0.26
C ASP A 213 27.40 7.61 -0.38
N PRO A 214 28.26 7.56 0.66
CA PRO A 214 29.44 6.70 0.66
C PRO A 214 29.09 5.19 0.58
N GLU A 215 27.98 4.77 1.19
CA GLU A 215 27.49 3.38 1.22
C GLU A 215 27.14 2.83 -0.17
N ALA A 216 26.90 3.72 -1.15
CA ALA A 216 26.61 3.32 -2.52
C ALA A 216 27.69 2.40 -3.11
N SER A 217 28.97 2.67 -2.81
CA SER A 217 30.08 1.85 -3.34
C SER A 217 30.05 0.42 -2.80
N GLU A 218 29.70 0.25 -1.52
CA GLU A 218 29.64 -1.06 -0.87
C GLU A 218 28.46 -1.88 -1.40
N LEU A 219 27.30 -1.24 -1.59
CA LEU A 219 26.14 -1.87 -2.23
C LEU A 219 26.43 -2.32 -3.66
N LEU A 220 27.12 -1.50 -4.47
CA LEU A 220 27.52 -1.92 -5.83
C LEU A 220 28.40 -3.16 -5.81
N ILE A 221 29.35 -3.24 -4.86
CA ILE A 221 30.22 -4.40 -4.71
C ILE A 221 29.42 -5.63 -4.29
N ALA A 222 28.51 -5.48 -3.32
CA ALA A 222 27.66 -6.55 -2.83
C ALA A 222 26.73 -7.10 -3.94
N ASN A 223 26.20 -6.21 -4.77
CA ASN A 223 25.25 -6.56 -5.82
C ASN A 223 25.91 -6.94 -7.17
N ALA A 224 27.24 -6.81 -7.30
CA ALA A 224 27.93 -6.98 -8.59
C ALA A 224 27.71 -8.35 -9.27
N ALA A 225 27.45 -9.40 -8.48
CA ALA A 225 27.19 -10.75 -8.97
C ALA A 225 25.70 -11.04 -9.24
N LEU A 226 24.79 -10.13 -8.82
CA LEU A 226 23.36 -10.30 -9.01
C LEU A 226 22.97 -9.91 -10.45
N PRO A 227 21.90 -10.53 -11.01
CA PRO A 227 21.27 -10.05 -12.22
C PRO A 227 20.95 -8.55 -12.14
N GLY A 228 21.36 -7.82 -13.18
CA GLY A 228 21.02 -6.41 -13.37
C GLY A 228 19.71 -6.23 -14.14
N CYS A 229 19.46 -5.01 -14.61
CA CYS A 229 18.28 -4.66 -15.40
C CYS A 229 18.67 -4.23 -16.81
N PRO A 230 18.80 -5.18 -17.76
CA PRO A 230 19.38 -4.91 -19.07
C PRO A 230 18.55 -3.94 -19.92
N GLU A 231 17.24 -3.84 -19.68
CA GLU A 231 16.34 -2.91 -20.34
C GLU A 231 16.46 -1.47 -19.81
N GLN A 232 17.03 -1.29 -18.62
CA GLN A 232 17.08 0.01 -17.96
C GLN A 232 18.37 0.77 -18.30
N PRO A 233 18.29 2.08 -18.64
CA PRO A 233 19.46 2.86 -18.95
C PRO A 233 20.34 3.06 -17.70
N SER A 234 21.63 2.76 -17.80
CA SER A 234 22.57 3.06 -16.73
C SER A 234 22.70 4.56 -16.50
N ALA A 235 22.62 5.00 -15.25
CA ALA A 235 22.92 6.37 -14.85
C ALA A 235 24.33 6.43 -14.29
N MET A 236 25.19 7.30 -14.84
CA MET A 236 26.61 7.40 -14.43
C MET A 236 27.40 6.08 -14.54
N GLY A 237 26.99 5.18 -15.45
CA GLY A 237 27.61 3.86 -15.61
C GLY A 237 27.20 2.83 -14.56
N VAL A 238 26.17 3.11 -13.76
CA VAL A 238 25.60 2.22 -12.75
C VAL A 238 24.29 1.61 -13.26
N ASP A 239 24.16 0.29 -13.13
CA ASP A 239 22.89 -0.41 -13.30
C ASP A 239 21.94 -0.05 -12.15
N PRO A 240 20.75 0.50 -12.42
CA PRO A 240 19.83 0.92 -11.37
C PRO A 240 19.32 -0.22 -10.48
N CYS A 241 19.35 -1.48 -10.94
CA CYS A 241 18.98 -2.64 -10.13
C CYS A 241 20.10 -3.15 -9.22
N HIS A 242 21.33 -2.67 -9.43
CA HIS A 242 22.41 -2.85 -8.46
C HIS A 242 22.45 -1.72 -7.42
N ALA A 243 21.69 -0.64 -7.63
CA ALA A 243 21.60 0.52 -6.74
C ALA A 243 20.42 0.44 -5.75
N VAL A 244 19.95 -0.76 -5.43
CA VAL A 244 18.90 -1.01 -4.44
C VAL A 244 19.40 -2.00 -3.39
N LEU A 245 18.66 -2.15 -2.29
CA LEU A 245 18.84 -3.27 -1.36
C LEU A 245 17.83 -4.38 -1.72
N PRO A 246 18.25 -5.45 -2.42
CA PRO A 246 17.33 -6.47 -2.96
C PRO A 246 16.91 -7.49 -1.89
N LEU A 247 16.70 -7.06 -0.65
CA LEU A 247 16.41 -7.96 0.46
C LEU A 247 14.92 -8.27 0.55
N LEU A 248 14.57 -9.55 0.52
CA LEU A 248 13.28 -10.07 0.93
C LEU A 248 13.42 -10.75 2.29
N ASP A 249 12.73 -10.21 3.29
CA ASP A 249 12.67 -10.73 4.66
C ASP A 249 11.26 -11.23 4.95
N ALA A 250 11.11 -12.43 5.50
CA ALA A 250 9.81 -13.06 5.70
C ALA A 250 9.70 -13.71 7.08
N LEU A 251 8.66 -13.34 7.84
CA LEU A 251 8.23 -14.08 9.02
C LEU A 251 7.18 -15.11 8.60
N HIS A 252 7.59 -16.37 8.54
CA HIS A 252 6.73 -17.52 8.28
C HIS A 252 6.10 -18.00 9.58
N VAL A 253 4.79 -17.83 9.70
CA VAL A 253 4.02 -18.22 10.87
C VAL A 253 3.32 -19.53 10.57
N VAL A 254 3.71 -20.58 11.26
CA VAL A 254 3.19 -21.95 11.04
C VAL A 254 2.50 -22.48 12.29
N GLU A 255 1.49 -23.34 12.13
CA GLU A 255 0.88 -24.06 13.24
C GLU A 255 1.95 -24.88 13.98
N ALA A 256 1.93 -24.83 15.32
CA ALA A 256 2.89 -25.57 16.14
C ALA A 256 2.72 -27.09 15.95
N GLU A 257 1.47 -27.53 15.80
CA GLU A 257 1.10 -28.90 15.42
C GLU A 257 0.71 -28.92 13.94
N GLY A 258 1.11 -29.97 13.20
CA GLY A 258 0.77 -30.12 11.78
C GLY A 258 1.59 -29.25 10.82
N GLY A 259 2.19 -28.15 11.26
CA GLY A 259 3.16 -27.37 10.48
C GLY A 259 2.58 -26.58 9.30
N ARG A 260 1.26 -26.47 9.20
CA ARG A 260 0.58 -25.70 8.14
C ARG A 260 0.85 -24.21 8.28
N THR A 261 0.80 -23.48 7.18
CA THR A 261 1.03 -22.04 7.18
C THR A 261 -0.21 -21.32 7.70
N ILE A 262 -0.04 -20.52 8.75
CA ILE A 262 -1.06 -19.58 9.22
C ILE A 262 -0.96 -18.29 8.41
N ALA A 263 0.26 -17.76 8.30
CA ALA A 263 0.53 -16.53 7.58
C ALA A 263 2.00 -16.36 7.20
N VAL A 264 2.26 -15.45 6.27
CA VAL A 264 3.59 -14.95 5.94
C VAL A 264 3.56 -13.42 5.99
N ALA A 265 4.42 -12.82 6.81
CA ALA A 265 4.68 -11.37 6.78
C ALA A 265 5.97 -11.12 6.00
N GLY A 266 5.86 -10.77 4.71
CA GLY A 266 7.00 -10.47 3.86
C GLY A 266 7.33 -8.98 3.82
N ASN A 267 8.60 -8.61 3.69
CA ASN A 267 9.08 -7.24 3.57
C ASN A 267 10.04 -7.11 2.39
N PHE A 268 9.68 -6.24 1.46
CA PHE A 268 10.47 -5.94 0.26
C PHE A 268 10.34 -4.44 -0.07
N ALA A 269 11.44 -3.76 -0.37
CA ALA A 269 11.42 -2.33 -0.68
C ALA A 269 11.14 -2.12 -2.17
N MET A 270 9.92 -1.70 -2.50
CA MET A 270 9.55 -1.36 -3.88
C MET A 270 8.29 -0.51 -3.90
N HIS A 271 8.36 0.65 -4.54
CA HIS A 271 7.21 1.52 -4.74
C HIS A 271 6.23 0.85 -5.72
N PRO A 272 4.96 0.58 -5.38
CA PRO A 272 4.02 -0.13 -6.28
C PRO A 272 3.41 0.84 -7.30
N THR A 273 4.22 1.21 -8.28
CA THR A 273 3.93 2.13 -9.39
C THR A 273 4.16 1.47 -10.75
N ALA A 274 3.91 0.16 -10.85
CA ALA A 274 4.02 -0.53 -12.13
C ALA A 274 2.86 -0.18 -13.08
N MET A 275 1.71 0.21 -12.53
CA MET A 275 0.61 0.79 -13.30
C MET A 275 0.72 2.31 -13.47
N PRO A 276 0.37 2.87 -14.64
CA PRO A 276 0.36 4.31 -14.87
C PRO A 276 -0.68 5.07 -14.03
N ASN A 277 -0.42 6.35 -13.79
CA ASN A 277 -1.25 7.26 -13.00
C ASN A 277 -2.62 7.56 -13.63
N GLU A 278 -2.78 7.38 -14.94
CA GLU A 278 -4.04 7.59 -15.64
C GLU A 278 -5.04 6.43 -15.51
N THR A 279 -4.64 5.32 -14.88
CA THR A 279 -5.49 4.13 -14.76
C THR A 279 -6.76 4.43 -13.95
N GLU A 280 -7.94 4.15 -14.51
CA GLU A 280 -9.24 4.50 -13.94
C GLU A 280 -9.87 3.37 -13.08
N LEU A 281 -9.06 2.46 -12.55
CA LEU A 281 -9.50 1.33 -11.71
C LEU A 281 -8.74 1.30 -10.38
N TYR A 282 -9.41 0.88 -9.31
CA TYR A 282 -8.72 0.48 -8.10
C TYR A 282 -7.90 -0.79 -8.34
N HIS A 283 -6.71 -0.86 -7.76
CA HIS A 283 -5.92 -2.08 -7.67
C HIS A 283 -4.80 -1.96 -6.62
N ALA A 284 -4.37 -3.11 -6.13
CA ALA A 284 -3.25 -3.28 -5.20
C ALA A 284 -1.86 -3.38 -5.88
N ASP A 285 -1.81 -3.23 -7.22
CA ASP A 285 -0.56 -3.19 -8.02
C ASP A 285 0.33 -4.43 -7.76
N VAL A 286 1.66 -4.33 -7.87
CA VAL A 286 2.58 -5.50 -7.80
C VAL A 286 2.42 -6.30 -6.51
N PHE A 287 2.31 -5.65 -5.34
CA PHE A 287 2.17 -6.34 -4.06
C PHE A 287 0.83 -7.07 -3.94
N GLY A 288 -0.23 -6.50 -4.54
CA GLY A 288 -1.52 -7.15 -4.65
C GLY A 288 -1.44 -8.48 -5.39
N VAL A 289 -0.86 -8.45 -6.59
CA VAL A 289 -0.65 -9.65 -7.42
C VAL A 289 0.25 -10.66 -6.71
N ALA A 290 1.36 -10.20 -6.11
CA ALA A 290 2.33 -11.07 -5.45
C ALA A 290 1.75 -11.83 -4.26
N SER A 291 1.04 -11.14 -3.36
CA SER A 291 0.42 -11.77 -2.20
C SER A 291 -0.66 -12.78 -2.59
N THR A 292 -1.50 -12.47 -3.59
CA THR A 292 -2.51 -13.42 -4.07
C THR A 292 -1.88 -14.64 -4.73
N ARG A 293 -0.82 -14.45 -5.53
CA ARG A 293 -0.06 -15.56 -6.12
C ARG A 293 0.56 -16.46 -5.06
N ALA A 294 1.19 -15.87 -4.05
CA ALA A 294 1.82 -16.61 -2.95
C ALA A 294 0.78 -17.35 -2.08
N GLN A 295 -0.33 -16.72 -1.72
CA GLN A 295 -1.43 -17.37 -0.98
C GLN A 295 -1.95 -18.59 -1.71
N ALA A 296 -2.26 -18.45 -2.99
CA ALA A 296 -2.76 -19.57 -3.79
C ALA A 296 -1.74 -20.72 -3.87
N TRP A 297 -0.44 -20.42 -3.92
CA TRP A 297 0.59 -21.46 -3.90
C TRP A 297 0.64 -22.22 -2.57
N LEU A 298 0.59 -21.50 -1.46
CA LEU A 298 0.58 -22.08 -0.12
C LEU A 298 -0.70 -22.91 0.13
N GLU A 299 -1.85 -22.40 -0.29
CA GLU A 299 -3.13 -23.12 -0.24
C GLU A 299 -3.08 -24.44 -1.01
N ARG A 300 -2.48 -24.47 -2.21
CA ARG A 300 -2.34 -25.70 -2.99
C ARG A 300 -1.45 -26.73 -2.29
N ALA A 301 -0.30 -26.29 -1.78
CA ALA A 301 0.62 -27.18 -1.07
C ALA A 301 -0.04 -27.84 0.15
N GLU A 302 -0.95 -27.14 0.82
CA GLU A 302 -1.72 -27.70 1.95
C GLU A 302 -2.84 -28.66 1.54
N HIS A 303 -3.46 -28.49 0.37
CA HIS A 303 -4.50 -29.40 -0.11
C HIS A 303 -3.97 -30.79 -0.47
N ASP A 304 -2.68 -30.90 -0.80
CA ASP A 304 -2.03 -32.18 -1.11
C ASP A 304 -1.72 -33.02 0.15
N GLU A 305 -1.85 -32.44 1.37
CA GLU A 305 -1.62 -33.13 2.64
C GLU A 305 -2.88 -33.86 3.17
N PRO A 306 -2.76 -35.04 3.82
CA PRO A 306 -3.91 -35.79 4.33
C PRO A 306 -4.60 -35.10 5.51
N GLY A 307 -5.83 -34.57 5.31
CA GLY A 307 -6.64 -34.00 6.40
C GLY A 307 -7.82 -33.14 5.91
N PRO A 308 -8.67 -32.63 6.83
CA PRO A 308 -9.64 -31.60 6.47
C PRO A 308 -8.91 -30.28 6.13
N PRO A 309 -9.35 -29.54 5.10
CA PRO A 309 -8.72 -28.29 4.71
C PRO A 309 -8.74 -27.28 5.87
N GLY A 310 -7.61 -26.58 6.03
CA GLY A 310 -7.45 -25.51 7.01
C GLY A 310 -8.15 -24.23 6.60
N ALA A 311 -8.11 -23.23 7.48
CA ALA A 311 -8.33 -21.85 7.03
C ALA A 311 -7.17 -21.47 6.09
N PRO A 312 -7.43 -20.76 4.98
CA PRO A 312 -6.40 -20.42 4.02
C PRO A 312 -5.31 -19.54 4.65
N PRO A 313 -4.03 -19.75 4.31
CA PRO A 313 -2.93 -18.89 4.74
C PRO A 313 -3.08 -17.46 4.21
N ILE A 314 -2.65 -16.48 5.01
CA ILE A 314 -2.64 -15.06 4.63
C ILE A 314 -1.21 -14.60 4.34
N VAL A 315 -0.98 -13.91 3.23
CA VAL A 315 0.32 -13.32 2.90
C VAL A 315 0.21 -11.80 2.94
N ALA A 316 0.80 -11.19 3.97
CA ALA A 316 0.87 -9.75 4.12
C ALA A 316 2.24 -9.24 3.63
N LEU A 317 2.24 -8.39 2.59
CA LEU A 317 3.47 -7.76 2.06
C LEU A 317 3.61 -6.33 2.56
N PHE A 318 4.69 -6.08 3.30
CA PHE A 318 5.06 -4.78 3.85
C PHE A 318 6.10 -4.11 2.96
N ASN A 319 5.94 -2.82 2.72
CA ASN A 319 6.99 -2.05 2.03
C ASN A 319 8.20 -1.81 2.95
N GLY A 320 9.32 -1.45 2.34
CA GLY A 320 10.63 -1.34 2.99
C GLY A 320 11.12 0.10 3.15
N ALA A 321 12.33 0.35 2.66
CA ALA A 321 12.85 1.71 2.46
C ALA A 321 12.78 2.01 0.96
N GLU A 322 11.56 2.22 0.46
CA GLU A 322 11.24 2.31 -0.97
C GLU A 322 11.39 3.69 -1.60
N GLY A 323 11.77 4.71 -0.83
CA GLY A 323 11.67 6.11 -1.23
C GLY A 323 12.36 6.44 -2.56
N ASP A 324 13.38 5.70 -2.97
CA ASP A 324 14.07 5.85 -4.26
C ASP A 324 14.01 4.59 -5.12
N VAL A 325 13.08 3.67 -4.86
CA VAL A 325 13.01 2.35 -5.49
C VAL A 325 11.70 2.14 -6.25
N SER A 326 11.75 2.13 -7.58
CA SER A 326 10.60 1.78 -8.44
C SER A 326 10.60 0.29 -8.81
N PRO A 327 9.47 -0.27 -9.29
CA PRO A 327 9.47 -1.61 -9.87
C PRO A 327 10.29 -1.58 -11.17
N ASN A 328 10.93 -2.71 -11.48
CA ASN A 328 11.65 -2.87 -12.74
C ASN A 328 10.69 -3.22 -13.89
N TRP A 329 9.74 -2.33 -14.18
CA TRP A 329 8.85 -2.49 -15.32
C TRP A 329 9.53 -2.03 -16.62
N ASP A 330 9.22 -2.69 -17.73
CA ASP A 330 9.43 -2.20 -19.10
C ASP A 330 8.50 -2.91 -20.10
N PRO A 331 7.48 -2.24 -20.67
CA PRO A 331 7.00 -0.89 -20.36
C PRO A 331 6.20 -0.83 -19.05
N GLN A 332 5.89 0.38 -18.57
CA GLN A 332 4.96 0.57 -17.45
C GLN A 332 3.55 0.14 -17.87
N GLY A 333 2.87 -0.70 -17.09
CA GLY A 333 1.56 -1.23 -17.44
C GLY A 333 1.21 -2.56 -16.77
N ARG A 334 0.04 -3.11 -17.17
CA ARG A 334 -0.56 -4.30 -16.57
C ARG A 334 0.33 -5.53 -16.69
N VAL A 335 0.89 -5.77 -17.88
CA VAL A 335 1.72 -6.96 -18.15
C VAL A 335 2.92 -7.00 -17.19
N SER A 336 3.71 -5.94 -17.14
CA SER A 336 4.84 -5.81 -16.19
C SER A 336 4.39 -5.91 -14.74
N THR A 337 3.22 -5.36 -14.39
CA THR A 337 2.67 -5.46 -13.02
C THR A 337 2.40 -6.92 -12.64
N VAL A 338 1.80 -7.70 -13.55
CA VAL A 338 1.51 -9.12 -13.33
C VAL A 338 2.80 -9.94 -13.28
N GLU A 339 3.73 -9.73 -14.20
CA GLU A 339 5.01 -10.45 -14.26
C GLU A 339 5.86 -10.21 -13.01
N LEU A 340 6.04 -8.95 -12.61
CA LEU A 340 6.77 -8.59 -11.39
C LEU A 340 6.06 -9.12 -10.13
N GLY A 341 4.72 -9.07 -10.12
CA GLY A 341 3.92 -9.60 -9.02
C GLY A 341 4.08 -11.11 -8.86
N HIS A 342 3.97 -11.85 -9.96
CA HIS A 342 4.21 -13.29 -9.96
C HIS A 342 5.64 -13.62 -9.52
N ALA A 343 6.65 -12.93 -10.06
CA ALA A 343 8.04 -13.17 -9.70
C ALA A 343 8.31 -12.88 -8.21
N LEU A 344 7.74 -11.81 -7.64
CA LEU A 344 7.86 -11.51 -6.22
C LEU A 344 7.14 -12.56 -5.35
N GLY A 345 5.91 -12.96 -5.73
CA GLY A 345 5.15 -13.97 -5.00
C GLY A 345 5.84 -15.34 -5.02
N GLU A 346 6.39 -15.74 -6.16
CA GLU A 346 7.15 -16.98 -6.32
C GLU A 346 8.49 -16.92 -5.56
N SER A 347 9.18 -15.77 -5.57
CA SER A 347 10.39 -15.58 -4.77
C SER A 347 10.12 -15.66 -3.27
N LEU A 348 8.98 -15.14 -2.81
CA LEU A 348 8.56 -15.24 -1.41
C LEU A 348 8.32 -16.68 -1.00
N VAL A 349 7.58 -17.44 -1.80
CA VAL A 349 7.34 -18.86 -1.52
C VAL A 349 8.65 -19.66 -1.54
N ALA A 350 9.50 -19.43 -2.54
CA ALA A 350 10.81 -20.10 -2.62
C ALA A 350 11.70 -19.77 -1.43
N ALA A 351 11.62 -18.55 -0.87
CA ALA A 351 12.36 -18.18 0.33
C ALA A 351 11.98 -19.02 1.55
N LEU A 352 10.73 -19.52 1.62
CA LEU A 352 10.26 -20.36 2.73
C LEU A 352 10.88 -21.77 2.70
N ASP A 353 11.37 -22.22 1.55
CA ASP A 353 12.05 -23.51 1.38
C ASP A 353 13.55 -23.43 1.79
N GLU A 354 14.11 -22.22 1.86
CA GLU A 354 15.48 -22.01 2.32
C GLU A 354 15.60 -22.17 3.84
N PRO A 355 16.77 -22.57 4.38
CA PRO A 355 16.98 -22.68 5.81
C PRO A 355 16.66 -21.38 6.56
N GLY A 356 15.59 -21.39 7.34
CA GLY A 356 15.17 -20.27 8.15
C GLY A 356 15.72 -20.30 9.58
N HIS A 357 15.61 -19.16 10.26
CA HIS A 357 15.93 -18.99 11.68
C HIS A 357 14.66 -19.07 12.52
N GLU A 358 14.54 -20.07 13.41
CA GLU A 358 13.40 -20.16 14.31
C GLU A 358 13.44 -19.01 15.34
N VAL A 359 12.39 -18.20 15.33
CA VAL A 359 12.27 -17.00 16.14
C VAL A 359 11.92 -17.37 17.58
N ARG A 360 12.74 -16.88 18.52
CA ARG A 360 12.62 -17.21 19.95
C ARG A 360 12.67 -15.98 20.84
N GLY A 361 11.98 -16.06 21.97
CA GLY A 361 11.96 -14.99 22.97
C GLY A 361 10.56 -14.42 23.16
N GLU A 362 10.49 -13.15 23.53
CA GLU A 362 9.28 -12.47 23.93
C GLU A 362 8.98 -11.27 23.01
N ILE A 363 7.78 -10.72 23.10
CA ILE A 363 7.45 -9.47 22.40
C ILE A 363 7.90 -8.28 23.23
N GLU A 364 8.61 -7.36 22.61
CA GLU A 364 8.91 -6.04 23.19
C GLU A 364 8.41 -4.95 22.25
N VAL A 365 7.80 -3.91 22.80
CA VAL A 365 7.30 -2.77 22.03
C VAL A 365 7.76 -1.48 22.69
N ALA A 366 8.22 -0.54 21.86
CA ALA A 366 8.52 0.82 22.24
C ALA A 366 7.83 1.75 21.26
N PHE A 367 7.17 2.79 21.78
CA PHE A 367 6.33 3.69 20.99
C PHE A 367 6.39 5.09 21.55
N ALA A 368 6.61 6.10 20.71
CA ALA A 368 6.55 7.49 21.16
C ALA A 368 6.15 8.45 20.04
N TRP A 369 5.37 9.47 20.40
CA TRP A 369 5.21 10.66 19.55
C TRP A 369 6.43 11.55 19.68
N ARG A 370 7.22 11.66 18.61
CA ARG A 370 8.45 12.45 18.61
C ARG A 370 8.32 13.72 17.77
N PRO A 371 8.79 14.87 18.27
CA PRO A 371 8.77 16.11 17.50
C PRO A 371 9.78 16.05 16.35
N ILE A 372 9.38 16.52 15.17
CA ILE A 372 10.24 16.55 13.96
C ILE A 372 10.59 17.97 13.55
N ALA A 373 9.73 18.96 13.81
CA ALA A 373 9.91 20.32 13.33
C ALA A 373 10.82 21.17 14.23
N GLY A 374 11.92 21.69 13.69
CA GLY A 374 12.79 22.68 14.34
C GLY A 374 13.67 22.15 15.47
N GLN A 375 13.87 20.84 15.54
CA GLN A 375 14.63 20.18 16.60
C GLN A 375 16.12 20.47 16.47
N ARG A 376 16.83 20.46 17.61
CA ARG A 376 18.29 20.40 17.70
C ARG A 376 18.62 19.03 18.27
N PHE A 377 19.62 18.37 17.73
CA PHE A 377 20.05 17.06 18.21
C PHE A 377 21.53 16.87 17.88
N VAL A 378 22.12 15.83 18.45
CA VAL A 378 23.48 15.38 18.11
C VAL A 378 23.30 14.16 17.23
N ASP A 379 23.92 14.17 16.04
CA ASP A 379 23.89 13.03 15.12
C ASP A 379 24.85 11.91 15.58
N PRO A 380 24.83 10.73 14.93
CA PRO A 380 25.71 9.62 15.30
C PRO A 380 27.22 9.96 15.22
N ASP A 381 27.60 10.93 14.39
CA ASP A 381 28.99 11.42 14.26
C ASP A 381 29.37 12.42 15.37
N GLY A 382 28.46 12.75 16.28
CA GLY A 382 28.69 13.66 17.39
C GLY A 382 28.55 15.14 17.02
N ALA A 383 28.04 15.48 15.85
CA ALA A 383 27.84 16.84 15.40
C ALA A 383 26.45 17.39 15.77
N GLU A 384 26.41 18.68 16.13
CA GLU A 384 25.12 19.35 16.38
C GLU A 384 24.37 19.61 15.06
N GLN A 385 23.19 19.01 14.94
CA GLN A 385 22.31 19.12 13.79
C GLN A 385 20.99 19.83 14.11
N ARG A 386 20.27 20.18 13.05
CA ARG A 386 18.94 20.80 13.16
C ARG A 386 18.03 20.42 12.01
N THR A 387 16.77 20.14 12.33
CA THR A 387 15.69 20.04 11.34
C THR A 387 15.03 21.40 11.03
N GLY A 388 14.42 21.49 9.85
CA GLY A 388 13.65 22.65 9.41
C GLY A 388 12.53 23.01 10.37
N ARG A 389 12.46 24.30 10.77
CA ARG A 389 11.39 24.81 11.67
C ARG A 389 9.99 24.70 11.07
N ARG A 390 9.91 24.68 9.75
CA ARG A 390 8.69 24.60 8.94
C ARG A 390 8.92 23.59 7.81
N ALA A 391 7.87 22.84 7.50
CA ALA A 391 7.81 22.03 6.30
C ALA A 391 7.98 22.92 5.06
N LEU A 392 8.72 22.44 4.07
CA LEU A 392 8.96 23.15 2.83
C LEU A 392 9.11 22.17 1.67
N SER A 393 8.26 22.34 0.66
CA SER A 393 8.36 21.62 -0.61
C SER A 393 9.41 22.22 -1.53
N GLY A 394 10.30 21.38 -2.03
CA GLY A 394 11.29 21.74 -3.05
C GLY A 394 10.66 21.82 -4.44
N LYS A 395 11.39 22.38 -5.41
CA LYS A 395 10.90 22.46 -6.78
C LYS A 395 10.66 21.08 -7.41
N ALA A 396 11.59 20.14 -7.24
CA ALA A 396 11.49 18.84 -7.92
C ALA A 396 10.26 18.03 -7.46
N GLN A 397 9.77 18.21 -6.22
CA GLN A 397 8.53 17.60 -5.73
C GLN A 397 7.34 17.85 -6.67
N PHE A 398 7.25 19.03 -7.29
CA PHE A 398 6.13 19.33 -8.18
C PHE A 398 6.34 18.77 -9.59
N GLY A 399 7.56 18.35 -9.95
CA GLY A 399 7.84 17.69 -11.22
C GLY A 399 7.47 16.21 -11.24
N GLY A 400 7.25 15.59 -10.08
CA GLY A 400 7.07 14.14 -9.97
C GLY A 400 8.40 13.38 -10.10
N ALA A 401 8.39 12.13 -9.64
CA ALA A 401 9.47 11.17 -9.83
C ALA A 401 9.41 10.56 -11.25
N GLU A 402 10.37 9.70 -11.59
CA GLU A 402 10.45 9.03 -12.89
C GLU A 402 9.19 8.24 -13.26
N ASP A 403 8.63 7.53 -12.29
CA ASP A 403 7.47 6.65 -12.37
C ASP A 403 6.11 7.37 -12.34
N GLY A 404 6.13 8.71 -12.31
CA GLY A 404 4.91 9.53 -12.31
C GLY A 404 5.20 11.01 -12.52
N ARG A 405 5.88 11.38 -13.61
CA ARG A 405 6.22 12.77 -13.90
C ARG A 405 4.98 13.60 -14.15
N THR A 406 4.92 14.77 -13.52
CA THR A 406 3.85 15.73 -13.76
C THR A 406 4.15 16.58 -14.99
N ARG A 407 3.11 17.26 -15.48
CA ARG A 407 3.24 18.27 -16.54
C ARG A 407 4.15 19.44 -16.15
N LEU A 408 4.49 19.62 -14.88
CA LEU A 408 5.38 20.70 -14.41
C LEU A 408 6.87 20.37 -14.60
N TYR A 409 7.22 19.10 -14.80
CA TYR A 409 8.61 18.67 -15.02
C TYR A 409 9.25 19.45 -16.19
N ASP A 410 8.59 19.47 -17.34
CA ASP A 410 9.04 20.21 -18.53
C ASP A 410 8.93 21.73 -18.41
N ARG A 411 8.22 22.21 -17.38
CA ARG A 411 8.10 23.64 -17.06
C ARG A 411 9.17 24.09 -16.04
N GLY A 412 10.19 23.28 -15.81
CA GLY A 412 11.39 23.64 -15.06
C GLY A 412 11.37 23.27 -13.57
N PHE A 413 10.40 22.46 -13.16
CA PHE A 413 10.33 21.78 -11.86
C PHE A 413 11.09 20.44 -11.91
N ARG A 414 12.26 20.44 -12.56
CA ARG A 414 13.11 19.26 -12.71
C ARG A 414 13.86 18.93 -11.43
N GLU A 415 14.38 17.72 -11.36
CA GLU A 415 15.36 17.28 -10.38
C GLU A 415 16.67 18.08 -10.45
N GLY A 416 17.44 18.05 -9.37
CA GLY A 416 18.70 18.79 -9.24
C GLY A 416 18.52 20.29 -8.99
N ARG A 417 17.28 20.81 -8.91
CA ARG A 417 16.99 22.25 -8.80
C ARG A 417 17.20 22.75 -7.38
N ARG A 418 18.47 22.96 -7.02
CA ARG A 418 18.92 23.36 -5.68
C ARG A 418 19.41 24.81 -5.57
N ARG A 419 19.59 25.28 -4.33
CA ARG A 419 20.33 26.50 -3.99
C ARG A 419 21.83 26.21 -4.03
N ARG A 420 22.63 27.19 -4.44
CA ARG A 420 24.10 27.08 -4.39
C ARG A 420 24.66 27.08 -2.97
N ARG A 421 24.09 27.89 -2.08
CA ARG A 421 24.45 27.95 -0.66
C ARG A 421 23.31 27.36 0.19
N PRO A 422 23.62 26.46 1.14
CA PRO A 422 22.61 25.87 2.01
C PRO A 422 22.02 26.94 2.93
N ARG A 423 20.80 26.71 3.41
CA ARG A 423 20.15 27.57 4.39
C ARG A 423 20.46 27.06 5.79
N ALA A 424 20.94 27.96 6.65
CA ALA A 424 21.19 27.67 8.07
C ALA A 424 19.92 27.37 8.91
N ASN A 425 18.73 27.36 8.30
CA ASN A 425 17.45 27.11 8.99
C ASN A 425 17.03 25.64 8.99
N GLY A 426 17.92 24.72 8.61
CA GLY A 426 17.70 23.27 8.53
C GLY A 426 17.17 22.77 7.17
N GLN A 427 16.81 23.67 6.24
CA GLN A 427 16.31 23.26 4.90
C GLN A 427 17.42 23.02 3.86
N GLY A 428 18.69 23.12 4.26
CA GLY A 428 19.82 22.77 3.41
C GLY A 428 19.81 23.47 2.05
N HIS A 429 20.11 22.71 1.00
CA HIS A 429 20.15 23.17 -0.39
C HIS A 429 18.78 23.34 -1.05
N LYS A 430 17.68 23.11 -0.32
CA LYS A 430 16.33 23.15 -0.91
C LYS A 430 15.96 24.49 -1.51
N ARG A 431 15.48 24.43 -2.75
CA ARG A 431 14.86 25.55 -3.44
C ARG A 431 13.34 25.41 -3.36
N PRO A 432 12.62 26.30 -2.65
CA PRO A 432 11.17 26.27 -2.59
C PRO A 432 10.53 26.22 -3.97
N ALA A 433 9.50 25.38 -4.11
CA ALA A 433 8.65 25.38 -5.29
C ALA A 433 8.01 26.76 -5.52
N ILE A 434 7.50 27.34 -4.44
CA ILE A 434 6.80 28.62 -4.45
C ILE A 434 7.83 29.76 -4.34
N PRO A 435 7.82 30.75 -5.25
CA PRO A 435 8.74 31.87 -5.16
C PRO A 435 8.50 32.70 -3.91
N TRP A 436 9.54 33.39 -3.46
CA TRP A 436 9.40 34.44 -2.45
C TRP A 436 8.56 35.59 -3.03
N PRO A 437 7.67 36.25 -2.25
CA PRO A 437 7.46 36.11 -0.80
C PRO A 437 6.49 35.01 -0.38
N PHE A 438 5.76 34.37 -1.29
CA PHE A 438 4.68 33.42 -0.96
C PHE A 438 5.17 32.12 -0.27
N SER A 439 6.39 31.67 -0.51
CA SER A 439 6.98 30.55 0.25
C SER A 439 7.22 30.86 1.73
N TRP A 440 7.10 32.12 2.16
CA TRP A 440 7.13 32.46 3.60
C TRP A 440 5.81 32.12 4.30
N THR A 441 4.69 32.04 3.58
CA THR A 441 3.36 31.80 4.15
C THR A 441 2.80 30.40 3.85
N ALA A 442 3.44 29.65 2.94
CA ALA A 442 3.04 28.31 2.54
C ALA A 442 4.06 27.22 2.93
N PRO A 443 3.62 26.05 3.45
CA PRO A 443 2.25 25.77 3.88
C PRO A 443 1.89 26.59 5.14
N PRO A 444 0.61 26.99 5.31
CA PRO A 444 0.15 27.66 6.52
C PRO A 444 0.43 26.84 7.79
N PRO A 445 0.58 27.49 8.97
CA PRO A 445 0.68 26.79 10.23
C PRO A 445 -0.47 25.78 10.45
N GLY A 446 -0.15 24.60 10.98
CA GLY A 446 -1.13 23.56 11.28
C GLY A 446 -1.58 22.70 10.09
N VAL A 447 -0.96 22.86 8.91
CA VAL A 447 -1.27 22.03 7.73
C VAL A 447 -0.42 20.76 7.66
N THR A 448 0.80 20.78 8.20
CA THR A 448 1.73 19.64 8.20
C THR A 448 1.94 19.10 9.62
N PRO A 449 2.11 17.76 9.81
CA PRO A 449 2.37 17.16 11.12
C PRO A 449 3.68 17.66 11.72
N ARG A 450 3.68 18.16 12.96
CA ARG A 450 4.90 18.67 13.64
C ARG A 450 5.59 17.65 14.53
N ALA A 451 4.94 16.51 14.74
CA ALA A 451 5.42 15.34 15.43
C ALA A 451 4.95 14.11 14.65
N VAL A 452 5.59 12.97 14.91
CA VAL A 452 5.34 11.71 14.22
C VAL A 452 5.39 10.57 15.23
N PRO A 453 4.48 9.58 15.14
CA PRO A 453 4.59 8.37 15.93
C PRO A 453 5.76 7.55 15.41
N LEU A 454 6.64 7.13 16.30
CA LEU A 454 7.74 6.22 16.03
C LEU A 454 7.52 4.95 16.85
N GLN A 455 7.80 3.80 16.23
CA GLN A 455 7.64 2.51 16.86
C GLN A 455 8.82 1.62 16.54
N VAL A 456 9.24 0.89 17.57
CA VAL A 456 10.20 -0.20 17.48
C VAL A 456 9.55 -1.39 18.15
N ALA A 457 9.64 -2.57 17.54
CA ALA A 457 9.15 -3.80 18.12
C ALA A 457 10.20 -4.91 18.00
N ARG A 458 10.07 -5.93 18.83
CA ARG A 458 10.77 -7.20 18.69
C ARG A 458 9.76 -8.33 18.72
N VAL A 459 9.86 -9.24 17.76
CA VAL A 459 9.23 -10.56 17.83
C VAL A 459 10.35 -11.52 18.19
N GLY A 460 10.51 -11.78 19.49
CA GLY A 460 11.63 -12.56 19.99
C GLY A 460 12.99 -11.87 19.74
N ASP A 461 13.80 -12.51 18.91
CA ASP A 461 15.11 -12.03 18.47
C ASP A 461 15.08 -11.33 17.10
N VAL A 462 13.90 -11.14 16.50
CA VAL A 462 13.73 -10.37 15.26
C VAL A 462 13.29 -8.95 15.57
N PRO A 463 14.15 -7.94 15.34
CA PRO A 463 13.76 -6.55 15.49
C PRO A 463 13.03 -5.99 14.26
N LEU A 464 12.04 -5.15 14.54
CA LEU A 464 11.24 -4.44 13.55
C LEU A 464 11.27 -2.94 13.84
N VAL A 465 11.43 -2.14 12.79
CA VAL A 465 11.41 -0.67 12.88
C VAL A 465 10.39 -0.09 11.90
N THR A 466 9.55 0.83 12.37
CA THR A 466 8.63 1.55 11.48
C THR A 466 9.30 2.77 10.87
N LEU A 467 9.15 2.95 9.56
CA LEU A 467 9.59 4.14 8.83
C LEU A 467 8.35 4.99 8.50
N PRO A 468 8.19 6.19 9.12
CA PRO A 468 6.93 6.93 9.05
C PRO A 468 6.85 7.82 7.79
N GLY A 469 6.93 7.20 6.62
CA GLY A 469 7.04 7.85 5.32
C GLY A 469 7.90 7.02 4.38
N GLU A 470 8.42 7.67 3.35
CA GLU A 470 9.14 7.02 2.26
C GLU A 470 10.65 7.27 2.44
N ALA A 471 11.31 6.40 3.19
CA ALA A 471 12.75 6.48 3.40
C ALA A 471 13.50 5.95 2.17
N THR A 472 14.54 6.63 1.73
CA THR A 472 15.44 6.11 0.68
C THR A 472 16.23 4.89 1.15
N THR A 473 16.74 4.12 0.20
CA THR A 473 17.50 2.88 0.43
C THR A 473 18.59 3.06 1.47
N VAL A 474 19.47 4.07 1.29
CA VAL A 474 20.61 4.29 2.21
C VAL A 474 20.14 4.81 3.56
N LEU A 475 19.13 5.70 3.60
CA LEU A 475 18.59 6.15 4.88
C LEU A 475 17.98 4.97 5.67
N GLY A 476 17.26 4.09 5.00
CA GLY A 476 16.69 2.88 5.62
C GLY A 476 17.75 1.98 6.22
N MET A 477 18.89 1.81 5.54
CA MET A 477 20.06 1.08 6.06
C MET A 477 20.62 1.77 7.30
N ARG A 478 20.90 3.09 7.25
CA ARG A 478 21.41 3.83 8.42
C ARG A 478 20.49 3.74 9.64
N ILE A 479 19.18 3.83 9.44
CA ILE A 479 18.21 3.68 10.52
C ILE A 479 18.26 2.26 11.11
N ALA A 480 18.35 1.23 10.25
CA ALA A 480 18.49 -0.14 10.71
C ALA A 480 19.78 -0.34 11.52
N ASP A 481 20.92 0.16 11.05
CA ASP A 481 22.22 0.04 11.73
C ASP A 481 22.20 0.80 13.08
N GLU A 482 21.65 2.00 13.13
CA GLU A 482 21.53 2.79 14.38
C GLU A 482 20.67 2.06 15.43
N VAL A 483 19.60 1.39 15.00
CA VAL A 483 18.72 0.61 15.87
C VAL A 483 19.37 -0.73 16.26
N ALA A 484 20.04 -1.41 15.33
CA ALA A 484 20.75 -2.66 15.59
C ALA A 484 21.87 -2.48 16.62
N ALA A 485 22.60 -1.35 16.54
CA ALA A 485 23.71 -1.01 17.43
C ALA A 485 23.32 -0.87 18.91
N VAL A 486 22.04 -0.66 19.24
CA VAL A 486 21.59 -0.62 20.64
C VAL A 486 21.21 -1.99 21.21
N TRP A 487 21.20 -3.03 20.37
CA TRP A 487 20.88 -4.39 20.78
C TRP A 487 22.07 -5.35 20.68
N PRO A 488 22.13 -6.38 21.56
CA PRO A 488 23.21 -7.35 21.53
C PRO A 488 23.26 -8.11 20.20
N GLY A 489 24.47 -8.25 19.63
CA GLY A 489 24.70 -9.09 18.45
C GLY A 489 24.48 -8.42 17.10
N ASP A 490 24.14 -7.12 17.09
CA ASP A 490 23.93 -6.33 15.86
C ASP A 490 22.96 -7.01 14.87
N PRO A 491 21.72 -7.31 15.31
CA PRO A 491 20.78 -8.11 14.53
C PRO A 491 20.30 -7.38 13.28
N GLU A 492 20.04 -8.12 12.21
CA GLU A 492 19.40 -7.57 11.02
C GLU A 492 17.97 -7.09 11.33
N VAL A 493 17.69 -5.81 11.05
CA VAL A 493 16.42 -5.15 11.35
C VAL A 493 15.47 -5.17 10.16
N MET A 494 14.27 -5.70 10.36
CA MET A 494 13.17 -5.65 9.41
C MET A 494 12.61 -4.22 9.36
N ARG A 495 12.60 -3.60 8.17
CA ARG A 495 12.26 -2.19 7.98
C ARG A 495 10.87 -2.08 7.38
N LEU A 496 9.92 -1.58 8.16
CA LEU A 496 8.52 -1.51 7.74
C LEU A 496 8.20 -0.08 7.30
N GLY A 497 8.22 0.14 5.99
CA GLY A 497 7.88 1.36 5.29
C GLY A 497 6.42 1.76 5.47
N LEU A 498 6.14 3.06 5.36
CA LEU A 498 4.79 3.64 5.43
C LEU A 498 3.97 3.15 6.64
N ALA A 499 4.66 2.90 7.76
CA ALA A 499 4.07 2.26 8.93
C ALA A 499 3.83 3.27 10.05
N GLY A 500 2.63 3.27 10.61
CA GLY A 500 2.26 4.05 11.79
C GLY A 500 2.10 5.57 11.57
N GLY A 501 2.64 6.13 10.47
CA GLY A 501 2.53 7.53 10.11
C GLY A 501 3.10 7.82 8.72
N TYR A 502 2.86 9.02 8.20
CA TYR A 502 3.32 9.43 6.87
C TYR A 502 3.85 10.87 6.88
N LEU A 503 5.14 11.04 6.55
CA LEU A 503 5.85 12.31 6.50
C LEU A 503 6.39 12.64 5.10
N SER A 504 5.78 12.11 4.03
CA SER A 504 6.36 12.20 2.68
C SER A 504 7.74 11.51 2.71
N TYR A 505 8.69 11.98 1.92
CA TYR A 505 10.02 11.40 1.84
C TYR A 505 10.92 11.72 3.03
N LEU A 506 11.81 10.79 3.33
CA LEU A 506 12.95 10.95 4.20
C LEU A 506 14.20 10.51 3.43
N THR A 507 15.24 11.34 3.43
CA THR A 507 16.48 11.10 2.68
C THR A 507 17.68 11.25 3.58
N THR A 508 18.83 10.74 3.15
CA THR A 508 20.11 11.13 3.74
C THR A 508 20.37 12.63 3.53
N PRO A 509 21.25 13.26 4.33
CA PRO A 509 21.73 14.61 4.04
C PRO A 509 22.36 14.76 2.63
N GLN A 510 23.05 13.71 2.16
CA GLN A 510 23.74 13.65 0.89
C GLN A 510 22.74 13.67 -0.28
N GLU A 511 21.77 12.76 -0.29
CA GLU A 511 20.67 12.73 -1.26
C GLU A 511 19.85 14.02 -1.21
N HIS A 512 19.57 14.53 0.01
CA HIS A 512 18.84 15.80 0.18
C HIS A 512 19.54 16.94 -0.54
N ALA A 513 20.87 17.03 -0.43
CA ALA A 513 21.66 18.06 -1.07
C ALA A 513 21.56 18.01 -2.61
N MET A 514 21.25 16.85 -3.19
CA MET A 514 21.08 16.67 -4.64
C MET A 514 19.73 17.23 -5.13
N GLN A 515 18.69 17.25 -4.29
CA GLN A 515 17.36 17.78 -4.64
C GLN A 515 16.77 17.13 -5.90
N HIS A 516 16.90 15.81 -5.98
CA HIS A 516 15.98 14.96 -6.76
C HIS A 516 14.58 14.99 -6.13
N TYR A 517 13.62 14.25 -6.69
CA TYR A 517 12.25 14.28 -6.22
C TYR A 517 12.16 14.02 -4.70
N GLU A 518 12.83 12.99 -4.19
CA GLU A 518 12.84 12.57 -2.79
C GLU A 518 13.37 13.69 -1.90
N GLY A 519 14.58 14.21 -2.19
CA GLY A 519 15.20 15.29 -1.41
C GLY A 519 14.42 16.62 -1.46
N ALA A 520 13.70 16.87 -2.55
CA ALA A 520 12.79 18.02 -2.64
C ALA A 520 11.53 17.80 -1.79
N SER A 521 11.08 16.56 -1.67
CA SER A 521 9.90 16.13 -0.92
C SER A 521 10.18 15.85 0.57
N SER A 522 11.45 15.83 1.02
CA SER A 522 11.85 15.72 2.43
C SER A 522 11.49 16.95 3.25
N LEU A 523 10.24 17.05 3.69
CA LEU A 523 9.59 18.30 4.15
C LEU A 523 10.36 19.06 5.22
N TYR A 524 10.92 18.35 6.20
CA TYR A 524 11.61 18.93 7.36
C TYR A 524 13.11 19.14 7.16
N GLY A 525 13.58 19.09 5.91
CA GLY A 525 14.92 19.50 5.55
C GLY A 525 15.95 18.39 5.68
N GLU A 526 17.22 18.79 5.64
CA GLU A 526 18.38 17.94 5.36
C GLU A 526 18.59 16.85 6.42
N GLN A 527 18.33 17.19 7.69
CA GLN A 527 18.61 16.33 8.84
C GLN A 527 17.36 15.63 9.40
N ALA A 528 16.25 15.63 8.64
CA ALA A 528 14.99 15.05 9.11
C ALA A 528 15.06 13.52 9.23
N GLY A 529 15.65 12.84 8.23
CA GLY A 529 15.85 11.39 8.25
C GLY A 529 16.78 10.96 9.39
N THR A 530 17.93 11.63 9.54
CA THR A 530 18.88 11.38 10.63
C THR A 530 18.23 11.53 12.01
N LEU A 531 17.39 12.56 12.22
CA LEU A 531 16.69 12.70 13.50
C LEU A 531 15.75 11.53 13.77
N VAL A 532 15.07 11.01 12.75
CA VAL A 532 14.17 9.85 12.89
C VAL A 532 14.96 8.61 13.31
N GLY A 533 16.13 8.35 12.70
CA GLY A 533 17.04 7.28 13.12
C GLY A 533 17.45 7.39 14.58
N VAL A 534 17.97 8.55 14.98
CA VAL A 534 18.42 8.81 16.36
C VAL A 534 17.28 8.60 17.36
N GLN A 535 16.08 9.09 17.04
CA GLN A 535 14.91 8.94 17.90
C GLN A 535 14.41 7.49 17.99
N LEU A 536 14.53 6.70 16.91
CA LEU A 536 14.21 5.27 16.90
C LEU A 536 15.23 4.47 17.72
N ALA A 537 16.53 4.76 17.59
CA ALA A 537 17.57 4.12 18.39
C ALA A 537 17.44 4.45 19.89
N GLU A 538 17.10 5.69 20.23
CA GLU A 538 16.78 6.08 21.62
C GLU A 538 15.54 5.34 22.15
N LEU A 539 14.51 5.21 21.32
CA LEU A 539 13.29 4.50 21.66
C LEU A 539 13.56 3.00 21.89
N ALA A 540 14.31 2.37 20.99
CA ALA A 540 14.77 0.98 21.09
C ALA A 540 15.57 0.72 22.38
N ARG A 541 16.45 1.66 22.76
CA ARG A 541 17.26 1.56 23.99
C ARG A 541 16.43 1.74 25.26
N SER A 542 15.47 2.66 25.24
CA SER A 542 14.69 3.02 26.44
C SER A 542 13.51 2.07 26.69
N GLY A 543 13.00 1.41 25.66
CA GLY A 543 11.77 0.60 25.76
C GLY A 543 10.54 1.45 26.13
N ALA A 544 10.59 2.77 25.92
CA ALA A 544 9.56 3.69 26.39
C ALA A 544 8.27 3.54 25.58
N VAL A 545 7.13 3.63 26.28
CA VAL A 545 5.80 3.73 25.67
C VAL A 545 5.16 5.05 26.10
N GLU A 546 5.23 6.04 25.22
CA GLU A 546 4.73 7.39 25.38
C GLU A 546 3.60 7.66 24.37
N ARG A 547 2.36 7.70 24.87
CA ARG A 547 1.18 8.03 24.06
C ARG A 547 0.42 9.21 24.68
N PRO A 548 -0.23 10.04 23.85
CA PRO A 548 -1.20 10.98 24.36
C PRO A 548 -2.47 10.23 24.81
N GLU A 549 -3.15 10.71 25.86
CA GLU A 549 -4.46 10.17 26.28
C GLU A 549 -5.55 10.45 25.23
N ARG A 550 -5.41 11.56 24.50
CA ARG A 550 -6.33 12.00 23.46
C ARG A 550 -5.56 12.40 22.22
N TYR A 551 -6.09 12.03 21.07
CA TYR A 551 -5.55 12.46 19.79
C TYR A 551 -6.49 13.49 19.14
N HIS A 552 -5.90 14.40 18.36
CA HIS A 552 -6.64 15.42 17.63
C HIS A 552 -5.91 15.76 16.34
N TYR A 553 -6.52 15.42 15.22
CA TYR A 553 -6.04 15.72 13.87
C TYR A 553 -6.99 16.70 13.19
N PRO A 554 -6.55 17.95 12.96
CA PRO A 554 -7.33 18.85 12.13
C PRO A 554 -7.25 18.35 10.69
N SER A 555 -8.39 18.14 10.03
CA SER A 555 -8.45 17.77 8.61
C SER A 555 -9.09 18.89 7.78
N LEU A 556 -9.16 18.71 6.46
CA LEU A 556 -9.79 19.68 5.56
C LEU A 556 -11.32 19.61 5.61
N ARG A 557 -11.96 20.41 4.76
CA ARG A 557 -13.40 20.41 4.60
C ARG A 557 -13.93 19.00 4.35
N ARG A 558 -14.96 18.63 5.12
CA ARG A 558 -15.74 17.41 4.91
C ARG A 558 -16.20 17.35 3.45
N ARG A 559 -15.86 16.27 2.78
CA ARG A 559 -16.28 15.96 1.43
C ARG A 559 -16.80 14.54 1.44
N ARG A 560 -18.10 14.37 1.28
CA ARG A 560 -18.68 13.04 1.14
C ARG A 560 -18.50 12.55 -0.29
N TRP A 561 -18.34 11.25 -0.44
CA TRP A 561 -18.41 10.59 -1.73
C TRP A 561 -19.73 10.85 -2.43
N ALA A 562 -19.62 11.02 -3.74
CA ALA A 562 -20.77 11.11 -4.62
C ALA A 562 -20.32 10.74 -6.03
N MET A 563 -21.01 9.77 -6.64
CA MET A 563 -21.00 9.62 -8.09
C MET A 563 -21.79 10.74 -8.76
N ASP A 564 -21.16 11.92 -8.83
CA ASP A 564 -21.73 13.17 -9.32
C ASP A 564 -21.81 13.24 -10.85
N HIS A 565 -22.34 14.34 -11.37
CA HIS A 565 -22.52 14.55 -12.82
C HIS A 565 -21.19 14.56 -13.59
N SER A 566 -20.07 14.97 -12.99
CA SER A 566 -18.75 14.89 -13.64
C SER A 566 -18.31 13.45 -13.83
N ARG A 567 -18.39 12.63 -12.77
CA ARG A 567 -18.01 11.22 -12.81
C ARG A 567 -18.87 10.43 -13.79
N ARG A 568 -20.19 10.66 -13.78
CA ARG A 568 -21.11 10.01 -14.73
C ARG A 568 -20.81 10.37 -16.20
N ARG A 569 -20.35 11.59 -16.47
CA ARG A 569 -19.94 12.02 -17.82
C ARG A 569 -18.64 11.38 -18.30
N ALA A 570 -17.86 10.77 -17.40
CA ALA A 570 -16.65 10.04 -17.77
C ALA A 570 -16.93 8.58 -18.18
N LEU A 571 -18.11 8.03 -17.86
CA LEU A 571 -18.44 6.62 -18.19
C LEU A 571 -18.52 6.34 -19.70
N PRO A 572 -19.09 7.22 -20.54
CA PRO A 572 -19.02 7.02 -21.99
C PRO A 572 -17.57 6.91 -22.48
N GLY A 573 -17.26 5.85 -23.23
CA GLY A 573 -15.91 5.55 -23.73
C GLY A 573 -14.93 5.08 -22.66
N LEU A 574 -15.38 4.77 -21.43
CA LEU A 574 -14.52 4.20 -20.38
C LEU A 574 -13.92 2.86 -20.85
N GLU A 575 -14.72 2.01 -21.48
CA GLU A 575 -14.27 0.71 -21.98
C GLU A 575 -13.11 0.85 -22.99
N ASP A 576 -13.19 1.81 -23.92
CA ASP A 576 -12.08 2.03 -24.87
C ASP A 576 -10.80 2.51 -24.15
N ARG A 577 -10.95 3.33 -23.10
CA ARG A 577 -9.81 3.79 -22.29
C ARG A 577 -9.21 2.67 -21.47
N LEU A 578 -10.05 1.85 -20.82
CA LEU A 578 -9.60 0.72 -20.01
C LEU A 578 -8.94 -0.37 -20.86
N ALA A 579 -9.41 -0.62 -22.08
CA ALA A 579 -8.75 -1.55 -22.99
C ALA A 579 -7.29 -1.16 -23.29
N LEU A 580 -7.03 0.16 -23.37
CA LEU A 580 -5.67 0.70 -23.52
C LEU A 580 -4.88 0.64 -22.21
N GLN A 581 -5.48 1.04 -21.09
CA GLN A 581 -4.81 1.09 -19.77
C GLN A 581 -4.45 -0.30 -19.25
N LEU A 582 -5.26 -1.30 -19.53
CA LEU A 582 -5.06 -2.70 -19.14
C LEU A 582 -4.37 -3.53 -20.22
N ASP A 583 -3.97 -2.94 -21.35
CA ASP A 583 -3.32 -3.63 -22.47
C ASP A 583 -4.04 -4.93 -22.87
N THR A 584 -5.34 -4.85 -23.12
CA THR A 584 -6.16 -6.03 -23.41
C THR A 584 -6.24 -6.37 -24.90
N GLY A 585 -5.63 -5.54 -25.76
CA GLY A 585 -5.91 -5.54 -27.19
C GLY A 585 -7.38 -5.18 -27.51
N PRO A 586 -7.89 -5.56 -28.69
CA PRO A 586 -9.27 -5.27 -29.10
C PRO A 586 -10.30 -5.95 -28.21
N LEU A 587 -11.24 -5.17 -27.66
CA LEU A 587 -12.33 -5.63 -26.80
C LEU A 587 -13.07 -6.91 -27.27
N PRO A 588 -13.37 -7.14 -28.57
CA PRO A 588 -14.01 -8.37 -29.04
C PRO A 588 -13.29 -9.67 -28.64
N GLY A 589 -12.00 -9.62 -28.30
CA GLY A 589 -11.22 -10.78 -27.87
C GLY A 589 -11.40 -11.22 -26.41
N LEU A 590 -12.08 -10.45 -25.56
CA LEU A 590 -12.21 -10.74 -24.14
C LEU A 590 -13.61 -11.27 -23.81
N PRO A 591 -13.76 -12.41 -23.10
CA PRO A 591 -15.01 -12.82 -22.48
C PRO A 591 -15.54 -11.72 -21.55
N ARG A 592 -16.78 -11.30 -21.79
CA ARG A 592 -17.38 -10.14 -21.13
C ARG A 592 -18.84 -10.37 -20.77
N PHE A 593 -19.21 -9.87 -19.60
CA PHE A 593 -20.55 -9.97 -19.04
C PHE A 593 -21.01 -8.59 -18.58
N TYR A 594 -22.28 -8.25 -18.85
CA TYR A 594 -22.87 -7.00 -18.35
C TYR A 594 -24.12 -7.31 -17.54
N THR A 595 -24.28 -6.60 -16.44
CA THR A 595 -25.50 -6.69 -15.62
C THR A 595 -25.84 -5.33 -15.02
N TRP A 596 -27.10 -5.19 -14.62
CA TRP A 596 -27.59 -4.03 -13.91
C TRP A 596 -27.72 -4.35 -12.43
N ASP A 597 -27.19 -3.49 -11.58
CA ASP A 597 -27.31 -3.56 -10.13
C ASP A 597 -27.81 -2.21 -9.58
N ASP A 598 -28.08 -2.20 -8.29
CA ASP A 598 -28.28 -0.99 -7.51
C ASP A 598 -27.07 -0.06 -7.57
N ALA A 599 -27.30 1.19 -7.16
CA ALA A 599 -26.23 2.15 -6.99
C ALA A 599 -25.13 1.62 -6.06
N PRO A 600 -23.84 1.79 -6.42
CA PRO A 600 -22.75 1.56 -5.49
C PRO A 600 -23.04 2.33 -4.20
N ARG A 601 -22.82 1.71 -3.04
CA ARG A 601 -23.12 2.34 -1.74
C ARG A 601 -22.02 2.07 -0.74
N TRP A 602 -21.78 3.05 0.11
CA TRP A 602 -20.86 2.88 1.22
C TRP A 602 -21.44 1.90 2.23
N PRO A 603 -20.76 0.79 2.58
CA PRO A 603 -21.25 -0.11 3.61
C PRO A 603 -20.87 0.47 4.97
N THR A 604 -21.82 1.12 5.65
CA THR A 604 -21.53 1.82 6.91
C THR A 604 -21.62 0.92 8.15
N ASP A 605 -22.45 -0.13 8.09
CA ASP A 605 -22.87 -0.84 9.30
C ASP A 605 -22.28 -2.25 9.42
N ASP A 606 -21.88 -2.86 8.31
CA ASP A 606 -21.25 -4.19 8.26
C ASP A 606 -19.87 -4.08 7.60
N PRO A 607 -18.77 -4.37 8.32
CA PRO A 607 -17.42 -4.30 7.77
C PRO A 607 -17.20 -5.29 6.62
N ARG A 608 -17.98 -6.38 6.54
CA ARG A 608 -17.92 -7.38 5.46
C ARG A 608 -18.81 -7.04 4.27
N ALA A 609 -19.71 -6.06 4.40
CA ALA A 609 -20.57 -5.68 3.29
C ALA A 609 -19.76 -5.03 2.16
N LEU A 610 -20.16 -5.37 0.93
CA LEU A 610 -19.47 -4.97 -0.29
C LEU A 610 -19.82 -3.54 -0.69
N GLY A 611 -18.79 -2.73 -0.97
CA GLY A 611 -18.96 -1.40 -1.58
C GLY A 611 -19.18 -1.45 -3.09
N SER A 612 -18.84 -2.57 -3.72
CA SER A 612 -19.01 -2.87 -5.15
C SER A 612 -19.18 -4.38 -5.35
N PRO A 613 -19.88 -4.83 -6.41
CA PRO A 613 -20.12 -6.26 -6.66
C PRO A 613 -18.83 -7.04 -6.78
N ARG A 614 -18.81 -8.32 -6.41
CA ARG A 614 -17.65 -9.22 -6.62
C ARG A 614 -17.90 -10.20 -7.74
N ALA A 615 -16.95 -10.35 -8.66
CA ALA A 615 -17.07 -11.30 -9.76
C ALA A 615 -16.15 -12.50 -9.59
N ARG A 616 -16.62 -13.66 -10.05
CA ARG A 616 -15.81 -14.85 -10.32
C ARG A 616 -16.30 -15.56 -11.58
N VAL A 617 -15.48 -16.43 -12.14
CA VAL A 617 -15.88 -17.39 -13.15
C VAL A 617 -16.09 -18.75 -12.48
N GLU A 618 -17.16 -19.44 -12.85
CA GLU A 618 -17.47 -20.79 -12.39
C GLU A 618 -17.44 -21.76 -13.56
N ARG A 619 -17.01 -23.01 -13.31
CA ARG A 619 -17.12 -24.14 -14.24
C ARG A 619 -18.22 -25.09 -13.77
N TYR A 620 -18.87 -25.76 -14.70
CA TYR A 620 -19.88 -26.76 -14.37
C TYR A 620 -19.25 -28.14 -14.15
N ASP A 621 -19.58 -28.77 -13.03
CA ASP A 621 -19.28 -30.17 -12.70
C ASP A 621 -20.59 -30.96 -12.61
N GLU A 622 -20.67 -32.12 -13.27
CA GLU A 622 -21.91 -32.92 -13.32
C GLU A 622 -22.37 -33.42 -11.95
N ARG A 623 -21.46 -33.57 -10.97
CA ARG A 623 -21.77 -34.08 -9.63
C ARG A 623 -21.95 -32.97 -8.61
N ALA A 624 -21.13 -31.93 -8.70
CA ALA A 624 -21.09 -30.85 -7.72
C ALA A 624 -21.81 -29.57 -8.16
N GLY A 625 -22.25 -29.49 -9.42
CA GLY A 625 -22.84 -28.28 -10.00
C GLY A 625 -21.78 -27.24 -10.33
N TRP A 626 -22.13 -25.96 -10.20
CA TRP A 626 -21.21 -24.86 -10.50
C TRP A 626 -20.17 -24.68 -9.38
N LEU A 627 -18.90 -24.72 -9.75
CA LEU A 627 -17.75 -24.55 -8.86
C LEU A 627 -16.89 -23.37 -9.33
N PRO A 628 -16.24 -22.61 -8.42
CA PRO A 628 -15.26 -21.61 -8.82
C PRO A 628 -14.19 -22.20 -9.76
N LEU A 629 -13.92 -21.50 -10.86
CA LEU A 629 -12.87 -21.86 -11.79
C LEU A 629 -11.53 -21.40 -11.20
N ALA A 630 -10.60 -22.33 -11.02
CA ALA A 630 -9.28 -22.04 -10.47
C ALA A 630 -8.19 -22.84 -11.22
N PRO A 631 -7.82 -22.45 -12.46
CA PRO A 631 -6.71 -23.09 -13.16
C PRO A 631 -5.44 -22.89 -12.33
N ASP A 632 -4.66 -23.96 -12.21
CA ASP A 632 -3.47 -24.00 -11.35
C ASP A 632 -3.76 -23.54 -9.91
N GLY A 633 -4.99 -23.74 -9.42
CA GLY A 633 -5.46 -23.40 -8.08
C GLY A 633 -5.48 -21.92 -7.72
N VAL A 634 -5.44 -21.00 -8.70
CA VAL A 634 -5.74 -19.57 -8.47
C VAL A 634 -7.16 -19.29 -8.95
N PRO A 635 -8.11 -18.92 -8.08
CA PRO A 635 -9.46 -18.55 -8.51
C PRO A 635 -9.47 -17.46 -9.58
N ILE A 636 -10.30 -17.63 -10.60
CA ILE A 636 -10.58 -16.60 -11.60
C ILE A 636 -11.65 -15.68 -11.03
N ASP A 637 -11.20 -14.68 -10.29
CA ASP A 637 -12.03 -13.65 -9.67
C ASP A 637 -11.38 -12.25 -9.76
N ASP A 638 -12.03 -11.27 -9.13
CA ASP A 638 -11.53 -9.90 -9.03
C ASP A 638 -10.60 -9.66 -7.81
N HIS A 639 -10.28 -10.72 -7.08
CA HIS A 639 -9.30 -10.71 -6.00
C HIS A 639 -7.88 -10.88 -6.57
N ALA A 640 -7.71 -11.79 -7.53
CA ALA A 640 -6.42 -12.14 -8.15
C ALA A 640 -6.06 -11.36 -9.42
N GLY A 641 -6.91 -10.44 -9.89
CA GLY A 641 -6.63 -9.60 -11.06
C GLY A 641 -6.91 -10.28 -12.41
N ALA A 642 -7.54 -11.46 -12.41
CA ALA A 642 -7.99 -12.11 -13.63
C ALA A 642 -9.20 -11.40 -14.24
N LEU A 643 -10.01 -10.74 -13.41
CA LEU A 643 -11.20 -10.00 -13.81
C LEU A 643 -11.03 -8.49 -13.59
N ALA A 644 -11.63 -7.69 -14.47
CA ALA A 644 -11.83 -6.26 -14.24
C ALA A 644 -13.33 -5.93 -14.22
N LEU A 645 -13.76 -5.17 -13.21
CA LEU A 645 -15.15 -4.73 -13.04
C LEU A 645 -15.21 -3.22 -13.19
N MET A 646 -16.19 -2.70 -13.93
CA MET A 646 -16.32 -1.27 -14.16
C MET A 646 -17.76 -0.81 -14.35
N LEU A 647 -18.02 0.44 -13.98
CA LEU A 647 -19.28 1.10 -14.25
C LEU A 647 -19.30 1.56 -15.71
N THR A 648 -20.24 1.09 -16.50
CA THR A 648 -20.31 1.42 -17.94
C THR A 648 -21.48 2.32 -18.29
N HIS A 649 -22.55 2.30 -17.50
CA HIS A 649 -23.72 3.13 -17.74
C HIS A 649 -24.52 3.41 -16.46
N VAL A 650 -25.31 4.49 -16.48
CA VAL A 650 -26.26 4.85 -15.40
C VAL A 650 -27.60 5.17 -16.02
N ASP A 651 -28.65 4.51 -15.55
CA ASP A 651 -30.03 4.81 -15.90
C ASP A 651 -30.88 4.98 -14.63
N GLY A 652 -31.30 6.21 -14.35
CA GLY A 652 -31.99 6.56 -13.10
C GLY A 652 -31.16 6.19 -11.86
N SER A 653 -31.65 5.21 -11.09
CA SER A 653 -31.00 4.67 -9.89
C SER A 653 -30.22 3.37 -10.14
N ARG A 654 -30.31 2.78 -11.34
CA ARG A 654 -29.62 1.52 -11.69
C ARG A 654 -28.30 1.80 -12.41
N TRP A 655 -27.34 0.91 -12.16
CA TRP A 655 -25.97 1.04 -12.64
C TRP A 655 -25.58 -0.22 -13.39
N ARG A 656 -25.06 -0.04 -14.62
CA ARG A 656 -24.61 -1.15 -15.43
C ARG A 656 -23.14 -1.45 -15.13
N TRP A 657 -22.88 -2.64 -14.62
CA TRP A 657 -21.55 -3.19 -14.41
C TRP A 657 -21.12 -3.99 -15.63
N GLY A 658 -19.89 -3.78 -16.08
CA GLY A 658 -19.19 -4.64 -17.02
C GLY A 658 -18.14 -5.44 -16.28
N VAL A 659 -18.06 -6.75 -16.57
CA VAL A 659 -17.04 -7.67 -16.07
C VAL A 659 -16.26 -8.18 -17.27
N TRP A 660 -14.95 -8.02 -17.24
CA TRP A 660 -14.03 -8.51 -18.27
C TRP A 660 -13.13 -9.57 -17.70
N TRP A 661 -12.93 -10.66 -18.44
CA TRP A 661 -11.89 -11.63 -18.15
C TRP A 661 -10.65 -11.33 -18.99
N LEU A 662 -9.59 -10.86 -18.35
CA LEU A 662 -8.42 -10.28 -19.00
C LEU A 662 -7.52 -11.32 -19.68
N ASP A 663 -7.27 -12.45 -19.01
CA ASP A 663 -6.39 -13.52 -19.51
C ASP A 663 -7.08 -14.90 -19.38
N PRO A 664 -7.99 -15.25 -20.30
CA PRO A 664 -8.71 -16.53 -20.26
C PRO A 664 -7.82 -17.71 -20.66
N GLY A 665 -7.08 -18.27 -19.69
CA GLY A 665 -6.27 -19.48 -19.82
C GLY A 665 -7.00 -20.80 -19.53
N ALA A 666 -8.33 -20.85 -19.66
CA ALA A 666 -9.16 -21.97 -19.21
C ALA A 666 -9.45 -23.02 -20.31
N PRO A 667 -9.97 -24.21 -19.95
CA PRO A 667 -10.35 -25.25 -20.91
C PRO A 667 -11.36 -24.76 -21.97
N MET A 668 -11.05 -24.99 -23.24
CA MET A 668 -11.81 -24.40 -24.36
C MET A 668 -13.25 -24.89 -24.48
N HIS A 669 -13.57 -26.07 -23.94
CA HIS A 669 -14.83 -26.76 -24.18
C HIS A 669 -15.66 -26.99 -22.91
N GLU A 670 -15.18 -26.56 -21.74
CA GLU A 670 -15.94 -26.69 -20.51
C GLU A 670 -17.04 -25.63 -20.42
N PRO A 671 -18.24 -25.95 -19.89
CA PRO A 671 -19.25 -24.96 -19.60
C PRO A 671 -18.81 -24.05 -18.46
N LEU A 672 -18.79 -22.75 -18.74
CA LEU A 672 -18.38 -21.67 -17.85
C LEU A 672 -19.52 -20.67 -17.68
N ARG A 673 -19.49 -19.92 -16.58
CA ARG A 673 -20.34 -18.72 -16.40
C ARG A 673 -19.63 -17.68 -15.54
N PHE A 674 -20.01 -16.41 -15.69
CA PHE A 674 -19.70 -15.40 -14.69
C PHE A 674 -20.72 -15.50 -13.55
N HIS A 675 -20.24 -15.30 -12.33
CA HIS A 675 -21.06 -15.16 -11.12
C HIS A 675 -20.69 -13.83 -10.47
N LEU A 676 -21.70 -13.00 -10.22
CA LEU A 676 -21.54 -11.70 -9.59
C LEU A 676 -22.34 -11.63 -8.28
N ASP A 677 -21.65 -11.51 -7.16
CA ASP A 677 -22.25 -11.16 -5.87
C ASP A 677 -22.55 -9.67 -5.88
N THR A 678 -23.83 -9.31 -6.03
CA THR A 678 -24.26 -7.91 -6.14
C THR A 678 -24.22 -7.18 -4.80
N VAL A 679 -24.33 -5.86 -4.85
CA VAL A 679 -24.38 -5.05 -3.62
C VAL A 679 -25.74 -5.19 -2.93
N GLY A 680 -26.85 -5.38 -3.65
CA GLY A 680 -28.21 -5.35 -3.08
C GLY A 680 -29.21 -6.44 -3.51
N GLU A 681 -29.10 -7.00 -4.72
CA GLU A 681 -30.17 -7.79 -5.35
C GLU A 681 -29.86 -9.30 -5.46
N GLY A 682 -29.09 -9.86 -4.51
CA GLY A 682 -28.65 -11.27 -4.55
C GLY A 682 -27.70 -11.57 -5.72
N PRO A 683 -27.17 -12.80 -5.84
CA PRO A 683 -26.21 -13.10 -6.89
C PRO A 683 -26.86 -13.10 -8.29
N VAL A 684 -26.12 -12.61 -9.28
CA VAL A 684 -26.50 -12.63 -10.70
C VAL A 684 -25.44 -13.39 -11.49
N CYS A 685 -25.87 -14.28 -12.38
CA CYS A 685 -24.97 -15.05 -13.21
C CYS A 685 -25.11 -14.67 -14.69
N SER A 686 -24.14 -15.02 -15.52
CA SER A 686 -24.31 -14.96 -16.97
C SER A 686 -25.00 -16.22 -17.49
N GLU A 687 -25.52 -16.16 -18.72
CA GLU A 687 -25.73 -17.39 -19.51
C GLU A 687 -24.45 -18.23 -19.55
N SER A 688 -24.59 -19.55 -19.57
CA SER A 688 -23.43 -20.45 -19.68
C SER A 688 -22.83 -20.40 -21.08
N PHE A 689 -21.50 -20.49 -21.16
CA PHE A 689 -20.76 -20.44 -22.43
C PHE A 689 -19.52 -21.34 -22.37
N THR A 690 -18.87 -21.55 -23.52
CA THR A 690 -17.52 -22.12 -23.59
C THR A 690 -16.60 -21.13 -24.29
N LEU A 691 -15.30 -21.15 -23.99
CA LEU A 691 -14.34 -20.29 -24.70
C LEU A 691 -14.31 -20.61 -26.21
N SER A 692 -14.52 -21.87 -26.60
CA SER A 692 -14.61 -22.26 -28.01
C SER A 692 -15.82 -21.66 -28.73
N GLN A 693 -16.92 -21.40 -28.03
CA GLN A 693 -18.06 -20.67 -28.60
C GLN A 693 -17.76 -19.18 -28.68
N TRP A 694 -17.13 -18.62 -27.63
CA TRP A 694 -16.73 -17.21 -27.58
C TRP A 694 -15.83 -16.81 -28.76
N TYR A 695 -14.79 -17.60 -29.03
CA TYR A 695 -13.77 -17.28 -30.04
C TYR A 695 -14.14 -17.62 -31.49
N ARG A 696 -15.35 -18.13 -31.76
CA ARG A 696 -15.80 -18.37 -33.14
C ARG A 696 -16.15 -17.04 -33.82
N PRO A 697 -16.09 -16.96 -35.17
CA PRO A 697 -16.45 -15.74 -35.91
C PRO A 697 -17.88 -15.20 -35.65
N GLN A 698 -18.80 -16.06 -35.18
CA GLN A 698 -20.17 -15.71 -34.80
C GLN A 698 -20.41 -15.89 -33.30
N GLY A 699 -19.34 -15.87 -32.50
CA GLY A 699 -19.44 -15.94 -31.04
C GLY A 699 -20.14 -14.71 -30.45
N PRO A 700 -20.60 -14.81 -29.19
CA PRO A 700 -21.17 -13.68 -28.47
C PRO A 700 -20.17 -12.52 -28.37
N SER A 701 -20.67 -11.30 -28.46
CA SER A 701 -19.89 -10.08 -28.20
C SER A 701 -19.89 -9.72 -26.71
N TRP A 702 -20.90 -10.18 -25.97
CA TRP A 702 -21.07 -10.13 -24.51
C TRP A 702 -22.11 -11.17 -24.08
N LEU A 703 -22.15 -11.49 -22.79
CA LEU A 703 -23.15 -12.37 -22.19
C LEU A 703 -24.24 -11.56 -21.49
N GLU A 704 -25.46 -12.11 -21.51
CA GLU A 704 -26.63 -11.55 -20.82
C GLU A 704 -26.81 -12.19 -19.43
N PRO A 705 -27.50 -11.50 -18.49
CA PRO A 705 -27.83 -12.06 -17.18
C PRO A 705 -28.79 -13.26 -17.23
N ALA A 706 -28.54 -14.25 -16.39
CA ALA A 706 -29.34 -15.45 -16.20
C ALA A 706 -29.45 -15.84 -14.70
N PRO A 707 -30.47 -16.61 -14.28
CA PRO A 707 -30.56 -17.12 -12.92
C PRO A 707 -29.40 -18.05 -12.56
N CYS A 708 -28.82 -17.91 -11.36
CA CYS A 708 -27.67 -18.71 -10.92
C CYS A 708 -27.98 -20.21 -10.65
N GLY A 709 -29.22 -20.66 -10.79
CA GLY A 709 -29.63 -22.03 -10.46
C GLY A 709 -29.67 -23.02 -11.63
N GLU A 710 -29.46 -22.57 -12.86
CA GLU A 710 -29.67 -23.43 -14.04
C GLU A 710 -28.43 -24.27 -14.38
N ALA A 711 -28.63 -25.56 -14.69
CA ALA A 711 -27.63 -26.38 -15.33
C ALA A 711 -27.43 -25.90 -16.78
N PRO A 712 -26.23 -26.02 -17.36
CA PRO A 712 -25.99 -25.60 -18.75
C PRO A 712 -26.93 -26.37 -19.70
N PRO A 713 -27.44 -25.74 -20.77
CA PRO A 713 -28.25 -26.42 -21.77
C PRO A 713 -27.41 -27.52 -22.44
N GLY A 714 -27.94 -28.74 -22.46
CA GLY A 714 -27.26 -29.96 -22.93
C GLY A 714 -27.06 -30.08 -24.43
#